data_AF-A0A540X014-F1
#
_entry.id   AF-A0A540X014-F1
#
_cell.length_a   1.000
_cell.length_b   1.000
_cell.length_c   1.000
_cell.angle_alpha   90.00
_cell.angle_beta   90.00
_cell.angle_gamma   90.00
#
_symmetry.space_group_name_H-M   'P 1'
#
loop_
_entity.id
_entity.type
_entity.pdbx_description
1 polymer ?
#
loop_
_entity_poly.entity_id
_entity_poly.type
_entity_poly.pdbx_seq_one_letter_code
_entity_poly.pdbx_strand_id
1 'polypeptide(L)'
;MKRIQLAGLVAALTLSAPAALASAPVCKAAASPASQRATKVGEDVYRRFESAHPYATAELRRQSGPLHTDVITHPGAAYIAAHFERLELEEGDFVVVRSPDGTRSRRYDGSHPGARDGFWAMHIPGDTAIVELHGTDSPGRRGILNQHGYSIDRFARGYTNAEQGFTSELNKALCGVDDSGWAPCYATSEPTLYGRARPVARLLIGGSSACTGWLVGSQGHILTNQHCIGTASDAQNTDFEFMAEGATCATSCGSWFGCPGHVISGGTLVQADAPRDYALVRLAVNPTNSFGYLQMRGAGAVVNERIYIPQHPAGYGKKIAVTSTDSTDESGFAEVYSLNEASCQSGGPNDVGYFADTQGGSSGSPVVGYSDHLVVSLHHCANCPNRGVPIQAVVSHLGANLPQCALPTAGCPDPNGNGEPPPEEPPPPANSFTYTATNTNNAQQNTTNKKLALTAGQQLTVATCGLTGAKTTGDTYMRLFNPAGTSVATNDDACGGRGSSITFTATTAGEYEVRAGCYSTGSCGGTVVWEISGGNPPPATSGSFAFSGSNTNSAQQATTNRDLTVTAGQVLTVATCGATGASFTGDTYLRLFSGATQSAANDDACGGRGSSLSFTATTSGTLQIRAGCYSNTTCSGTVVWNIQ
;
A
#
# COMPACT_ATOMS: atom_id res chain seq x y z
N MET A 1 42.81 19.49 80.54
CA MET A 1 42.20 18.20 80.12
C MET A 1 40.69 18.38 80.20
N LYS A 2 40.07 18.68 79.05
CA LYS A 2 38.67 19.16 78.88
C LYS A 2 37.79 17.92 78.57
N ARG A 3 36.69 17.56 79.26
CA ARG A 3 35.37 18.22 79.50
C ARG A 3 34.75 18.74 78.18
N ILE A 4 33.48 18.53 77.78
CA ILE A 4 32.26 17.94 78.34
C ILE A 4 31.16 18.10 77.24
N GLN A 5 30.22 17.16 77.10
CA GLN A 5 28.79 17.35 76.71
C GLN A 5 28.42 17.83 75.27
N LEU A 6 27.23 17.59 74.69
CA LEU A 6 25.92 17.12 75.15
C LEU A 6 25.04 16.61 73.96
N ALA A 7 24.07 15.75 74.30
CA ALA A 7 22.72 15.46 73.77
C ALA A 7 22.07 16.40 72.72
N GLY A 8 21.03 16.04 71.95
CA GLY A 8 20.00 14.98 72.03
C GLY A 8 19.10 15.04 70.76
N LEU A 9 18.30 14.05 70.37
CA LEU A 9 17.05 13.49 70.92
C LEU A 9 15.89 13.69 69.88
N VAL A 10 15.45 12.57 69.29
CA VAL A 10 14.04 12.17 68.98
C VAL A 10 13.21 12.83 67.84
N ALA A 11 12.96 11.98 66.83
CA ALA A 11 11.70 11.58 66.15
C ALA A 11 10.72 12.57 65.47
N ALA A 12 10.41 12.30 64.18
CA ALA A 12 9.10 11.88 63.63
C ALA A 12 9.23 11.65 62.11
N LEU A 13 8.98 10.44 61.56
CA LEU A 13 7.83 10.05 60.73
C LEU A 13 7.44 11.11 59.66
N THR A 14 7.46 10.87 58.33
CA THR A 14 6.72 9.83 57.58
C THR A 14 7.13 9.75 56.09
N LEU A 15 6.83 8.58 55.49
CA LEU A 15 6.44 8.29 54.10
C LEU A 15 7.48 8.37 52.96
N SER A 16 7.82 7.16 52.50
CA SER A 16 8.46 6.80 51.23
C SER A 16 7.67 7.25 50.00
N ALA A 17 8.37 7.84 49.02
CA ALA A 17 7.97 7.90 47.61
C ALA A 17 9.06 7.20 46.76
N PRO A 18 8.70 6.42 45.73
CA PRO A 18 9.65 5.62 44.96
C PRO A 18 10.47 6.49 43.99
N ALA A 19 11.72 6.07 43.81
CA ALA A 19 12.74 6.72 42.99
C ALA A 19 12.33 6.84 41.51
N ALA A 20 12.33 8.07 40.99
CA ALA A 20 12.44 8.34 39.57
C ALA A 20 13.92 8.19 39.17
N LEU A 21 14.22 7.21 38.31
CA LEU A 21 15.49 7.08 37.61
C LEU A 21 15.65 8.28 36.67
N ALA A 22 16.53 9.22 37.06
CA ALA A 22 16.94 10.31 36.19
C ALA A 22 17.82 9.79 35.05
N SER A 23 17.38 10.01 33.82
CA SER A 23 18.12 9.78 32.58
C SER A 23 19.40 10.61 32.53
N ALA A 24 20.53 9.96 32.25
CA ALA A 24 21.84 10.61 32.08
C ALA A 24 21.85 11.58 30.87
N PRO A 25 22.64 12.66 30.92
CA PRO A 25 22.70 13.66 29.86
C PRO A 25 23.35 13.08 28.60
N VAL A 26 22.65 13.21 27.47
CA VAL A 26 23.12 12.89 26.13
C VAL A 26 24.31 13.79 25.79
N CYS A 27 25.49 13.20 25.55
CA CYS A 27 26.63 13.91 24.99
C CYS A 27 26.28 14.44 23.60
N LYS A 28 26.30 15.77 23.43
CA LYS A 28 26.30 16.43 22.11
C LYS A 28 27.54 15.96 21.34
N ALA A 29 27.33 15.20 20.27
CA ALA A 29 28.37 14.94 19.27
C ALA A 29 28.79 16.26 18.61
N ALA A 30 30.09 16.41 18.35
CA ALA A 30 30.61 17.55 17.60
C ALA A 30 30.04 17.56 16.17
N ALA A 31 29.77 18.75 15.66
CA ALA A 31 29.22 18.98 14.33
C ALA A 31 30.16 18.46 13.23
N SER A 32 29.71 17.48 12.43
CA SER A 32 30.39 17.11 11.18
C SER A 32 30.46 18.28 10.20
N PRO A 33 31.56 18.41 9.42
CA PRO A 33 31.72 19.47 8.42
C PRO A 33 30.60 19.47 7.38
N ALA A 34 30.38 20.63 6.75
CA ALA A 34 29.24 20.87 5.86
C ALA A 34 29.11 19.90 4.66
N SER A 35 30.20 19.24 4.24
CA SER A 35 30.19 18.26 3.13
C SER A 35 29.73 16.85 3.53
N GLN A 36 29.27 16.65 4.76
CA GLN A 36 28.95 15.33 5.35
C GLN A 36 27.60 15.33 6.07
N ARG A 37 26.64 16.08 5.52
CA ARG A 37 25.27 16.17 6.04
C ARG A 37 24.29 15.90 4.92
N ALA A 38 23.14 15.35 5.30
CA ALA A 38 22.01 15.24 4.39
C ALA A 38 21.67 16.63 3.81
N THR A 39 21.33 16.65 2.53
CA THR A 39 21.10 17.90 1.81
C THR A 39 19.76 18.49 2.16
N LYS A 40 19.71 19.77 2.52
CA LYS A 40 18.45 20.43 2.87
C LYS A 40 17.64 20.70 1.61
N VAL A 41 16.43 20.13 1.57
CA VAL A 41 15.45 20.30 0.48
C VAL A 41 14.18 21.00 0.95
N GLY A 42 14.11 21.32 2.24
CA GLY A 42 13.10 22.15 2.85
C GLY A 42 13.57 22.66 4.21
N GLU A 43 12.67 23.35 4.89
CA GLU A 43 12.91 23.85 6.24
C GLU A 43 11.70 23.62 7.15
N ASP A 44 11.99 23.58 8.45
CA ASP A 44 10.98 23.44 9.49
C ASP A 44 10.35 24.81 9.76
N VAL A 45 9.04 24.89 9.57
CA VAL A 45 8.21 26.02 9.97
C VAL A 45 7.55 25.67 11.29
N TYR A 46 7.97 26.36 12.35
CA TYR A 46 7.42 26.20 13.69
C TYR A 46 6.09 26.94 13.79
N ARG A 47 5.03 26.20 13.49
CA ARG A 47 3.66 26.65 13.67
C ARG A 47 2.86 25.50 14.25
N ARG A 48 2.21 25.79 15.37
CA ARG A 48 1.42 24.80 16.09
C ARG A 48 0.03 24.66 15.46
N PHE A 49 -0.38 23.42 15.24
CA PHE A 49 -1.74 23.03 14.91
C PHE A 49 -2.15 21.95 15.89
N GLU A 50 -3.32 22.07 16.49
CA GLU A 50 -3.77 21.08 17.47
C GLU A 50 -5.28 20.96 17.41
N SER A 51 -5.76 19.73 17.60
CA SER A 51 -7.17 19.52 17.87
C SER A 51 -7.54 20.19 19.19
N ALA A 52 -8.81 20.56 19.36
CA ALA A 52 -9.31 21.00 20.66
C ALA A 52 -8.99 19.96 21.76
N HIS A 53 -9.00 20.36 23.03
CA HIS A 53 -8.93 19.41 24.14
C HIS A 53 -10.05 19.69 25.15
N PRO A 54 -10.94 18.73 25.44
CA PRO A 54 -11.05 17.40 24.81
C PRO A 54 -11.33 17.50 23.30
N TYR A 55 -10.68 16.66 22.49
CA TYR A 55 -10.74 16.76 21.02
C TYR A 55 -12.04 16.26 20.41
N ALA A 56 -12.83 15.54 21.21
CA ALA A 56 -14.12 15.05 20.81
C ALA A 56 -15.11 15.24 21.94
N THR A 57 -16.30 15.72 21.58
CA THR A 57 -17.49 15.66 22.44
C THR A 57 -18.49 14.67 21.84
N ALA A 58 -19.43 14.19 22.66
CA ALA A 58 -20.53 13.36 22.15
C ALA A 58 -21.35 14.05 21.04
N GLU A 59 -21.50 15.38 21.09
CA GLU A 59 -22.18 16.13 20.02
C GLU A 59 -21.37 16.17 18.73
N LEU A 60 -20.07 16.46 18.80
CA LEU A 60 -19.18 16.48 17.62
C LEU A 60 -19.16 15.12 16.92
N ARG A 61 -19.12 14.03 17.68
CA ARG A 61 -19.08 12.66 17.13
C ARG A 61 -20.39 12.17 16.50
N ARG A 62 -21.51 12.86 16.73
CA ARG A 62 -22.79 12.60 16.05
C ARG A 62 -22.87 13.24 14.67
N GLN A 63 -21.99 14.21 14.39
CA GLN A 63 -21.95 14.90 13.11
C GLN A 63 -21.24 14.02 12.07
N SER A 64 -21.66 14.12 10.81
CA SER A 64 -20.99 13.47 9.69
C SER A 64 -19.78 14.29 9.24
N GLY A 65 -18.59 13.68 9.20
CA GLY A 65 -17.37 14.32 8.72
C GLY A 65 -16.23 14.28 9.74
N PRO A 66 -15.13 15.00 9.49
CA PRO A 66 -14.03 15.09 10.43
C PRO A 66 -14.45 15.84 11.71
N LEU A 67 -13.97 15.36 12.85
CA LEU A 67 -14.15 15.99 14.17
C LEU A 67 -13.38 17.31 14.27
N HIS A 68 -12.25 17.38 13.57
CA HIS A 68 -11.39 18.56 13.51
C HIS A 68 -10.61 18.53 12.20
N THR A 69 -10.37 19.70 11.60
CA THR A 69 -9.60 19.84 10.38
C THR A 69 -8.64 21.01 10.50
N ASP A 70 -7.36 20.75 10.24
CA ASP A 70 -6.36 21.79 9.99
C ASP A 70 -5.95 21.79 8.53
N VAL A 71 -5.79 22.99 7.97
CA VAL A 71 -5.22 23.20 6.64
C VAL A 71 -3.86 23.87 6.81
N ILE A 72 -2.81 23.15 6.46
CA ILE A 72 -1.44 23.63 6.50
C ILE A 72 -1.07 24.10 5.10
N THR A 73 -0.92 25.40 4.93
CA THR A 73 -0.54 26.01 3.65
C THR A 73 0.70 26.87 3.82
N HIS A 74 1.65 26.74 2.89
CA HIS A 74 2.78 27.64 2.73
C HIS A 74 2.98 27.95 1.25
N PRO A 75 2.51 29.11 0.75
CA PRO A 75 2.50 29.43 -0.67
C PRO A 75 3.85 29.17 -1.35
N GLY A 76 3.81 28.49 -2.50
CA GLY A 76 4.98 28.15 -3.29
C GLY A 76 5.82 26.97 -2.77
N ALA A 77 5.49 26.38 -1.61
CA ALA A 77 6.21 25.20 -1.14
C ALA A 77 6.06 24.03 -2.14
N ALA A 78 7.15 23.32 -2.40
CA ALA A 78 7.13 22.15 -3.29
C ALA A 78 6.37 20.96 -2.68
N TYR A 79 6.32 20.88 -1.35
CA TYR A 79 5.55 19.92 -0.58
C TYR A 79 5.34 20.45 0.85
N ILE A 80 4.39 19.84 1.56
CA ILE A 80 4.17 20.01 3.00
C ILE A 80 4.27 18.64 3.68
N ALA A 81 5.02 18.56 4.78
CA ALA A 81 5.03 17.38 5.67
C ALA A 81 4.77 17.83 7.11
N ALA A 82 3.76 17.30 7.78
CA ALA A 82 3.46 17.65 9.16
C ALA A 82 4.28 16.81 10.14
N HIS A 83 4.86 17.44 11.16
CA HIS A 83 5.44 16.73 12.29
C HIS A 83 4.41 16.69 13.44
N PHE A 84 3.91 15.50 13.73
CA PHE A 84 3.09 15.27 14.90
C PHE A 84 4.02 15.17 16.11
N GLU A 85 3.92 16.12 17.04
CA GLU A 85 4.55 16.02 18.35
C GLU A 85 3.86 14.93 19.18
N ARG A 86 2.54 14.84 19.06
CA ARG A 86 1.73 13.85 19.77
C ARG A 86 0.52 13.47 18.94
N LEU A 87 0.23 12.17 18.94
CA LEU A 87 -0.98 11.56 18.42
C LEU A 87 -1.53 10.63 19.50
N GLU A 88 -2.40 11.18 20.34
CA GLU A 88 -3.03 10.47 21.44
C GLU A 88 -4.53 10.39 21.17
N LEU A 89 -4.89 9.33 20.46
CA LEU A 89 -6.26 9.07 20.06
C LEU A 89 -6.84 7.92 20.89
N GLU A 90 -8.15 7.99 21.14
CA GLU A 90 -8.90 6.83 21.61
C GLU A 90 -8.89 5.73 20.55
N GLU A 91 -8.92 4.48 20.99
CA GLU A 91 -8.94 3.32 20.10
C GLU A 91 -10.07 3.43 19.07
N GLY A 92 -9.72 3.40 17.78
CA GLY A 92 -10.63 3.52 16.65
C GLY A 92 -10.74 4.92 16.04
N ASP A 93 -10.29 5.96 16.74
CA ASP A 93 -10.10 7.28 16.15
C ASP A 93 -8.80 7.31 15.34
N PHE A 94 -8.74 8.16 14.31
CA PHE A 94 -7.58 8.24 13.42
C PHE A 94 -7.45 9.63 12.81
N VAL A 95 -6.23 9.97 12.38
CA VAL A 95 -5.94 11.16 11.59
C VAL A 95 -5.68 10.77 10.15
N VAL A 96 -6.19 11.54 9.19
CA VAL A 96 -5.85 11.45 7.77
C VAL A 96 -5.04 12.69 7.40
N VAL A 97 -3.88 12.49 6.79
CA VAL A 97 -3.13 13.56 6.11
C VAL A 97 -3.32 13.35 4.62
N ARG A 98 -3.79 14.37 3.90
CA ARG A 98 -4.13 14.26 2.48
C ARG A 98 -3.85 15.53 1.68
N SER A 99 -3.71 15.35 0.36
CA SER A 99 -3.75 16.44 -0.60
C SER A 99 -5.16 17.04 -0.70
N PRO A 100 -5.28 18.33 -1.13
CA PRO A 100 -6.58 18.98 -1.32
C PRO A 100 -7.53 18.23 -2.25
N ASP A 101 -6.99 17.64 -3.32
CA ASP A 101 -7.71 16.85 -4.33
C ASP A 101 -7.97 15.39 -3.91
N GLY A 102 -7.43 14.95 -2.77
CA GLY A 102 -7.57 13.59 -2.25
C GLY A 102 -6.78 12.51 -3.00
N THR A 103 -5.99 12.87 -4.02
CA THR A 103 -5.22 11.90 -4.82
C THR A 103 -4.08 11.26 -4.04
N ARG A 104 -3.64 11.89 -2.96
CA ARG A 104 -2.65 11.35 -2.03
C ARG A 104 -3.17 11.48 -0.60
N SER A 105 -3.21 10.37 0.13
CA SER A 105 -3.62 10.38 1.54
C SER A 105 -3.01 9.23 2.32
N ARG A 106 -2.88 9.39 3.64
CA ARG A 106 -2.51 8.33 4.58
C ARG A 106 -3.18 8.51 5.92
N ARG A 107 -3.56 7.38 6.50
CA ARG A 107 -4.16 7.27 7.83
C ARG A 107 -3.10 6.98 8.89
N TYR A 108 -3.24 7.62 10.05
CA TYR A 108 -2.43 7.41 11.25
C TYR A 108 -3.35 7.21 12.45
N ASP A 109 -2.95 6.33 13.37
CA ASP A 109 -3.64 6.14 14.64
C ASP A 109 -2.63 5.95 15.77
N GLY A 110 -3.14 5.71 16.99
CA GLY A 110 -2.31 5.55 18.18
C GLY A 110 -1.35 4.34 18.16
N SER A 111 -1.44 3.46 17.16
CA SER A 111 -0.48 2.35 16.97
C SER A 111 0.78 2.75 16.20
N HIS A 112 0.80 3.94 15.58
CA HIS A 112 1.98 4.42 14.89
C HIS A 112 3.16 4.49 15.86
N PRO A 113 4.35 3.94 15.55
CA PRO A 113 5.38 3.80 16.58
C PRO A 113 5.92 5.13 17.13
N GLY A 114 5.75 6.24 16.40
CA GLY A 114 6.08 7.59 16.87
C GLY A 114 4.90 8.38 17.44
N ALA A 115 3.73 7.77 17.64
CA ALA A 115 2.52 8.47 18.08
C ALA A 115 2.70 9.21 19.43
N ARG A 116 3.60 8.76 20.30
CA ARG A 116 3.87 9.41 21.60
C ARG A 116 5.19 10.18 21.66
N ASP A 117 6.14 9.83 20.80
CA ASP A 117 7.51 10.33 20.82
C ASP A 117 7.81 11.33 19.69
N GLY A 118 6.84 11.53 18.80
CA GLY A 118 6.91 12.42 17.65
C GLY A 118 7.18 11.67 16.34
N PHE A 119 6.53 12.08 15.26
CA PHE A 119 6.79 11.57 13.92
C PHE A 119 6.42 12.54 12.81
N TRP A 120 7.07 12.39 11.67
CA TRP A 120 6.72 13.03 10.41
C TRP A 120 5.67 12.18 9.68
N ALA A 121 4.54 12.80 9.35
CA ALA A 121 3.61 12.21 8.41
C ALA A 121 4.18 12.26 6.98
N MET A 122 3.59 11.45 6.10
CA MET A 122 3.84 11.49 4.66
C MET A 122 3.85 12.93 4.14
N HIS A 123 4.76 13.21 3.22
CA HIS A 123 4.72 14.47 2.50
C HIS A 123 3.55 14.50 1.50
N ILE A 124 2.97 15.68 1.35
CA ILE A 124 1.95 16.00 0.36
C ILE A 124 2.60 16.96 -0.66
N PRO A 125 2.75 16.55 -1.94
CA PRO A 125 3.23 17.44 -2.99
C PRO A 125 2.33 18.68 -3.12
N GLY A 126 2.97 19.82 -3.41
CA GLY A 126 2.32 21.12 -3.48
C GLY A 126 2.35 21.88 -2.16
N ASP A 127 1.72 23.04 -2.16
CA ASP A 127 1.88 24.03 -1.08
C ASP A 127 0.90 23.86 0.09
N THR A 128 0.04 22.84 0.03
CA THR A 128 -1.08 22.66 0.96
C THR A 128 -1.26 21.18 1.33
N ALA A 129 -1.34 20.90 2.64
CA ALA A 129 -1.76 19.62 3.20
C ALA A 129 -2.99 19.82 4.10
N ILE A 130 -3.91 18.86 4.08
CA ILE A 130 -5.09 18.85 4.95
C ILE A 130 -4.92 17.71 5.96
N VAL A 131 -5.06 18.05 7.24
CA VAL A 131 -5.04 17.12 8.38
C VAL A 131 -6.44 17.03 8.94
N GLU A 132 -7.01 15.83 8.97
CA GLU A 132 -8.37 15.59 9.43
C GLU A 132 -8.37 14.55 10.53
N LEU A 133 -8.93 14.89 11.68
CA LEU A 133 -9.20 13.96 12.76
C LEU A 133 -10.58 13.36 12.58
N HIS A 134 -10.65 12.04 12.59
CA HIS A 134 -11.87 11.27 12.39
C HIS A 134 -12.13 10.38 13.61
N GLY A 135 -13.40 10.27 13.98
CA GLY A 135 -13.86 9.40 15.05
C GLY A 135 -15.39 9.40 15.11
N THR A 136 -15.97 8.29 15.54
CA THR A 136 -17.44 8.10 15.58
C THR A 136 -17.94 7.85 16.99
N ASP A 137 -19.15 8.30 17.32
CA ASP A 137 -19.75 8.01 18.62
C ASP A 137 -20.10 6.51 18.71
N SER A 138 -19.94 5.88 19.88
CA SER A 138 -20.31 4.47 20.08
C SER A 138 -20.76 4.17 21.51
N PRO A 139 -21.67 3.21 21.74
CA PRO A 139 -22.19 2.91 23.08
C PRO A 139 -21.09 2.43 24.03
N GLY A 140 -20.70 3.29 24.97
CA GLY A 140 -19.63 3.03 25.96
C GLY A 140 -18.46 4.02 25.90
N ARG A 141 -18.29 4.76 24.81
CA ARG A 141 -17.34 5.88 24.75
C ARG A 141 -17.83 7.02 25.63
N ARG A 142 -16.98 7.51 26.55
CA ARG A 142 -17.32 8.68 27.38
C ARG A 142 -17.24 9.94 26.52
N GLY A 143 -18.29 10.77 26.55
CA GLY A 143 -18.45 11.95 25.69
C GLY A 143 -17.51 13.13 25.94
N ILE A 144 -16.53 13.00 26.85
CA ILE A 144 -15.39 13.90 27.08
C ILE A 144 -14.21 12.98 27.37
N LEU A 145 -13.19 12.99 26.52
CA LEU A 145 -12.03 12.11 26.69
C LEU A 145 -10.81 12.90 27.12
N ASN A 146 -10.07 12.30 28.06
CA ASN A 146 -8.81 12.81 28.58
C ASN A 146 -7.62 12.59 27.61
N GLN A 147 -7.86 12.01 26.43
CA GLN A 147 -6.83 11.87 25.41
C GLN A 147 -6.63 13.21 24.68
N HIS A 148 -5.39 13.56 24.34
CA HIS A 148 -5.07 14.90 23.83
C HIS A 148 -5.42 15.14 22.35
N GLY A 149 -5.78 14.11 21.58
CA GLY A 149 -6.07 14.24 20.16
C GLY A 149 -4.76 14.26 19.38
N TYR A 150 -4.53 15.30 18.58
CA TYR A 150 -3.22 15.50 17.98
C TYR A 150 -2.67 16.90 18.27
N SER A 151 -1.34 16.99 18.36
CA SER A 151 -0.60 18.24 18.26
C SER A 151 0.50 18.10 17.21
N ILE A 152 0.54 19.07 16.31
CA ILE A 152 1.59 19.30 15.33
C ILE A 152 2.34 20.53 15.82
N ASP A 153 3.61 20.39 16.15
CA ASP A 153 4.45 21.48 16.64
C ASP A 153 5.12 22.25 15.50
N ARG A 154 5.34 21.58 14.36
CA ARG A 154 5.94 22.15 13.17
C ARG A 154 5.56 21.37 11.91
N PHE A 155 5.82 21.97 10.76
CA PHE A 155 5.74 21.28 9.47
C PHE A 155 6.97 21.64 8.64
N ALA A 156 7.38 20.74 7.75
CA ALA A 156 8.41 21.00 6.78
C ALA A 156 7.75 21.56 5.52
N ARG A 157 8.31 22.65 5.00
CA ARG A 157 7.95 23.18 3.69
C ARG A 157 9.11 22.95 2.73
N GLY A 158 8.82 22.30 1.61
CA GLY A 158 9.79 22.11 0.54
C GLY A 158 10.22 23.44 -0.06
N TYR A 159 11.52 23.59 -0.32
CA TYR A 159 12.04 24.73 -1.06
C TYR A 159 11.50 24.74 -2.50
N THR A 160 11.23 25.93 -3.03
CA THR A 160 10.96 26.12 -4.46
C THR A 160 12.19 25.80 -5.29
N ASN A 161 12.02 25.57 -6.60
CA ASN A 161 13.13 25.39 -7.53
C ASN A 161 14.09 26.60 -7.55
N ALA A 162 13.56 27.80 -7.32
CA ALA A 162 14.36 29.02 -7.24
C ALA A 162 15.20 29.07 -5.96
N GLU A 163 14.65 28.61 -4.83
CA GLU A 163 15.36 28.53 -3.55
C GLU A 163 16.39 27.39 -3.51
N GLN A 164 16.10 26.26 -4.17
CA GLN A 164 17.08 25.18 -4.37
C GLN A 164 18.14 25.54 -5.43
N GLY A 165 17.88 26.57 -6.24
CA GLY A 165 18.71 26.99 -7.35
C GLY A 165 20.18 27.15 -6.97
N PHE A 166 21.01 26.22 -7.47
CA PHE A 166 22.46 26.29 -7.63
C PHE A 166 23.23 27.06 -6.55
N THR A 167 23.05 26.66 -5.29
CA THR A 167 23.99 27.11 -4.26
C THR A 167 25.35 26.47 -4.51
N SER A 168 26.44 27.21 -4.26
CA SER A 168 27.81 26.68 -4.36
C SER A 168 28.02 25.43 -3.49
N GLU A 169 27.22 25.25 -2.44
CA GLU A 169 27.21 24.09 -1.55
C GLU A 169 26.72 22.80 -2.23
N LEU A 170 25.67 22.86 -3.07
CA LEU A 170 25.18 21.70 -3.82
C LEU A 170 26.16 21.23 -4.89
N ASN A 171 26.94 22.17 -5.44
CA ASN A 171 27.85 21.94 -6.56
C ASN A 171 29.30 21.66 -6.16
N LYS A 172 29.64 21.58 -4.85
CA LYS A 172 31.00 21.25 -4.38
C LYS A 172 31.51 19.89 -4.85
N ALA A 173 30.59 19.09 -5.32
CA ALA A 173 30.75 17.71 -5.73
C ALA A 173 30.78 17.54 -7.26
N LEU A 174 30.58 18.62 -8.02
CA LEU A 174 30.80 18.62 -9.46
C LEU A 174 32.30 18.75 -9.73
N CYS A 175 32.86 17.83 -10.50
CA CYS A 175 34.25 17.82 -10.90
C CYS A 175 34.40 18.49 -12.28
N GLY A 176 33.92 19.73 -12.35
CA GLY A 176 33.87 20.51 -13.60
C GLY A 176 32.43 20.80 -14.02
N VAL A 177 32.13 20.53 -15.29
CA VAL A 177 30.77 20.64 -15.84
C VAL A 177 30.02 19.36 -15.48
N ASP A 178 28.73 19.47 -15.13
CA ASP A 178 27.91 18.29 -14.82
C ASP A 178 27.72 17.39 -16.05
N ASP A 179 28.40 16.24 -16.04
CA ASP A 179 28.37 15.20 -17.06
C ASP A 179 27.30 14.14 -16.81
N SER A 180 26.53 14.24 -15.72
CA SER A 180 25.51 13.25 -15.38
C SER A 180 24.25 13.36 -16.27
N GLY A 181 23.75 12.21 -16.72
CA GLY A 181 22.55 12.11 -17.56
C GLY A 181 21.30 11.68 -16.78
N TRP A 182 20.11 12.04 -17.24
CA TRP A 182 18.86 11.50 -16.69
C TRP A 182 18.81 9.97 -16.89
N ALA A 183 18.39 9.22 -15.87
CA ALA A 183 18.38 7.76 -15.92
C ALA A 183 17.65 7.16 -17.14
N PRO A 184 16.47 7.66 -17.57
CA PRO A 184 15.77 7.15 -18.75
C PRO A 184 16.55 7.30 -20.07
N CYS A 185 17.55 8.18 -20.15
CA CYS A 185 18.41 8.30 -21.33
C CYS A 185 19.26 7.06 -21.58
N TYR A 186 19.52 6.27 -20.54
CA TYR A 186 20.31 5.05 -20.62
C TYR A 186 19.48 3.79 -20.87
N ALA A 187 18.13 3.89 -20.86
CA ALA A 187 17.25 2.73 -20.97
C ALA A 187 17.46 1.93 -22.27
N THR A 188 17.77 2.61 -23.37
CA THR A 188 18.02 1.96 -24.67
C THR A 188 19.50 1.75 -24.96
N SER A 189 20.36 2.72 -24.60
CA SER A 189 21.79 2.67 -24.91
C SER A 189 22.58 1.76 -23.98
N GLU A 190 22.18 1.67 -22.71
CA GLU A 190 22.88 0.95 -21.64
C GLU A 190 21.85 0.21 -20.75
N PRO A 191 21.07 -0.74 -21.30
CA PRO A 191 19.90 -1.33 -20.63
C PRO A 191 20.25 -2.06 -19.32
N THR A 192 21.41 -2.72 -19.25
CA THR A 192 21.85 -3.41 -18.02
C THR A 192 22.14 -2.41 -16.91
N LEU A 193 22.87 -1.34 -17.22
CA LEU A 193 23.18 -0.26 -16.28
C LEU A 193 21.91 0.43 -15.80
N TYR A 194 20.98 0.74 -16.71
CA TYR A 194 19.68 1.31 -16.35
C TYR A 194 18.87 0.36 -15.47
N GLY A 195 18.81 -0.94 -15.80
CA GLY A 195 18.18 -1.96 -14.97
C GLY A 195 18.71 -1.99 -13.54
N ARG A 196 20.02 -1.78 -13.38
CA ARG A 196 20.71 -1.72 -12.08
C ARG A 196 20.52 -0.39 -11.34
N ALA A 197 20.03 0.65 -12.00
CA ALA A 197 19.67 1.92 -11.38
C ALA A 197 18.23 1.94 -10.82
N ARG A 198 17.38 0.98 -11.20
CA ARG A 198 15.99 0.85 -10.72
C ARG A 198 15.85 0.72 -9.19
N PRO A 199 16.65 -0.09 -8.47
CA PRO A 199 16.53 -0.24 -7.01
C PRO A 199 17.07 0.94 -6.19
N VAL A 200 17.51 2.02 -6.84
CA VAL A 200 18.00 3.23 -6.18
C VAL A 200 16.83 4.17 -5.90
N ALA A 201 16.74 4.63 -4.66
CA ALA A 201 15.68 5.46 -4.12
C ALA A 201 16.17 6.86 -3.74
N ARG A 202 15.28 7.83 -3.92
CA ARG A 202 15.38 9.15 -3.30
C ARG A 202 14.88 9.06 -1.86
N LEU A 203 15.63 9.63 -0.92
CA LEU A 203 15.24 9.65 0.49
C LEU A 203 14.77 11.06 0.86
N LEU A 204 13.63 11.15 1.54
CA LEU A 204 13.23 12.35 2.28
C LEU A 204 13.24 12.03 3.77
N ILE A 205 14.22 12.57 4.48
CA ILE A 205 14.52 12.27 5.88
C ILE A 205 14.06 13.44 6.75
N GLY A 206 13.27 13.14 7.78
CA GLY A 206 12.80 14.14 8.74
C GLY A 206 12.06 15.30 8.08
N GLY A 207 11.36 15.02 6.98
CA GLY A 207 10.56 15.99 6.23
C GLY A 207 11.34 17.05 5.45
N SER A 208 12.67 17.19 5.61
CA SER A 208 13.39 18.35 5.04
C SER A 208 14.82 18.09 4.56
N SER A 209 15.31 16.86 4.68
CA SER A 209 16.65 16.49 4.25
C SER A 209 16.61 15.38 3.21
N ALA A 210 17.54 15.39 2.26
CA ALA A 210 17.59 14.47 1.15
C ALA A 210 18.93 13.74 1.07
N CYS A 211 18.83 12.47 0.72
CA CYS A 211 19.94 11.58 0.41
C CYS A 211 19.51 10.58 -0.67
N THR A 212 20.42 9.68 -1.02
CA THR A 212 20.18 8.52 -1.86
C THR A 212 20.36 7.24 -1.05
N GLY A 213 19.64 6.19 -1.39
CA GLY A 213 19.81 4.85 -0.84
C GLY A 213 19.39 3.81 -1.86
N TRP A 214 19.66 2.54 -1.61
CA TRP A 214 19.46 1.50 -2.62
C TRP A 214 19.18 0.13 -2.00
N LEU A 215 18.35 -0.67 -2.67
CA LEU A 215 18.01 -2.01 -2.19
C LEU A 215 19.22 -2.92 -2.26
N VAL A 216 19.60 -3.52 -1.13
CA VAL A 216 20.73 -4.42 -0.99
C VAL A 216 20.26 -5.83 -0.63
N GLY A 217 20.61 -6.79 -1.47
CA GLY A 217 20.15 -8.17 -1.33
C GLY A 217 18.63 -8.34 -1.52
N SER A 218 18.14 -9.57 -1.32
CA SER A 218 16.80 -9.99 -1.75
C SER A 218 15.71 -9.83 -0.68
N GLN A 219 15.98 -9.09 0.40
CA GLN A 219 15.16 -9.10 1.63
C GLN A 219 14.54 -7.75 1.98
N GLY A 220 14.53 -6.78 1.05
CA GLY A 220 13.92 -5.47 1.28
C GLY A 220 14.73 -4.57 2.22
N HIS A 221 16.06 -4.70 2.21
CA HIS A 221 16.95 -3.82 2.96
C HIS A 221 17.46 -2.69 2.07
N ILE A 222 17.61 -1.50 2.65
CA ILE A 222 18.21 -0.32 2.04
C ILE A 222 19.56 -0.07 2.68
N LEU A 223 20.58 0.17 1.86
CA LEU A 223 21.83 0.77 2.28
C LEU A 223 21.85 2.26 1.92
N THR A 224 22.32 3.10 2.84
CA THR A 224 22.59 4.53 2.65
C THR A 224 23.70 4.96 3.61
N ASN A 225 23.99 6.26 3.74
CA ASN A 225 24.98 6.74 4.71
C ASN A 225 24.44 6.86 6.14
N GLN A 226 25.33 6.74 7.12
CA GLN A 226 25.00 6.96 8.53
C GLN A 226 24.65 8.42 8.79
N HIS A 227 25.33 9.37 8.13
CA HIS A 227 24.99 10.78 8.25
C HIS A 227 23.64 11.15 7.61
N CYS A 228 23.04 10.24 6.84
CA CYS A 228 21.67 10.36 6.33
C CYS A 228 20.68 9.74 7.33
N ILE A 229 20.89 8.48 7.73
CA ILE A 229 20.04 7.76 8.69
C ILE A 229 20.92 7.29 9.84
N GLY A 230 20.99 8.08 10.91
CA GLY A 230 21.86 7.79 12.06
C GLY A 230 21.15 7.02 13.17
N THR A 231 19.82 7.12 13.23
CA THR A 231 19.01 6.62 14.35
C THR A 231 17.78 5.87 13.87
N ALA A 232 17.16 5.10 14.78
CA ALA A 232 15.88 4.44 14.51
C ALA A 232 14.76 5.45 14.20
N SER A 233 14.80 6.64 14.83
CA SER A 233 13.86 7.71 14.53
C SER A 233 14.04 8.25 13.12
N ASP A 234 15.28 8.42 12.65
CA ASP A 234 15.53 8.83 11.25
C ASP A 234 14.96 7.78 10.28
N ALA A 235 15.22 6.50 10.52
CA ALA A 235 14.72 5.41 9.67
C ALA A 235 13.18 5.36 9.62
N GLN A 236 12.52 5.60 10.75
CA GLN A 236 11.07 5.65 10.82
C GLN A 236 10.50 6.88 10.11
N ASN A 237 11.20 8.00 10.17
CA ASN A 237 10.80 9.30 9.60
C ASN A 237 11.43 9.55 8.22
N THR A 238 11.66 8.49 7.45
CA THR A 238 12.18 8.58 6.09
C THR A 238 11.17 8.03 5.08
N ASP A 239 10.91 8.80 4.03
CA ASP A 239 10.23 8.30 2.83
C ASP A 239 11.27 7.81 1.83
N PHE A 240 11.12 6.56 1.36
CA PHE A 240 11.95 5.92 0.35
C PHE A 240 11.19 5.89 -0.98
N GLU A 241 11.61 6.72 -1.94
CA GLU A 241 10.92 6.90 -3.21
C GLU A 241 11.70 6.27 -4.36
N PHE A 242 11.19 5.15 -4.88
CA PHE A 242 11.77 4.42 -5.99
C PHE A 242 11.25 4.93 -7.33
N MET A 243 12.07 4.84 -8.37
CA MET A 243 11.69 5.27 -9.72
C MET A 243 11.22 6.73 -9.78
N ALA A 244 11.75 7.60 -8.91
CA ALA A 244 11.61 9.05 -9.02
C ALA A 244 12.44 9.55 -10.21
N GLU A 245 11.95 9.33 -11.42
CA GLU A 245 12.63 9.64 -12.67
C GLU A 245 11.62 9.99 -13.78
N GLY A 246 12.11 10.57 -14.87
CA GLY A 246 11.26 11.02 -15.96
C GLY A 246 10.64 9.87 -16.73
N ALA A 247 9.47 10.08 -17.33
CA ALA A 247 8.87 9.08 -18.22
C ALA A 247 9.73 8.84 -19.48
N THR A 248 10.53 9.83 -19.89
CA THR A 248 11.42 9.75 -21.05
C THR A 248 12.73 10.49 -20.77
N CYS A 249 13.74 10.28 -21.61
CA CYS A 249 15.01 11.02 -21.56
C CYS A 249 14.85 12.55 -21.70
N ALA A 250 13.79 13.01 -22.38
CA ALA A 250 13.52 14.43 -22.58
C ALA A 250 12.85 15.09 -21.36
N THR A 251 12.37 14.30 -20.40
CA THR A 251 11.69 14.81 -19.21
C THR A 251 12.72 15.34 -18.20
N SER A 252 12.75 16.65 -18.01
CA SER A 252 13.56 17.26 -16.94
C SER A 252 12.89 17.06 -15.58
N CYS A 253 13.60 16.41 -14.67
CA CYS A 253 13.19 16.21 -13.28
C CYS A 253 14.03 17.07 -12.32
N GLY A 254 14.50 18.23 -12.78
CA GLY A 254 15.41 19.14 -12.06
C GLY A 254 14.76 19.94 -10.94
N SER A 255 13.91 19.28 -10.16
CA SER A 255 13.22 19.83 -9.01
C SER A 255 12.85 18.74 -8.03
N TRP A 256 12.69 19.12 -6.76
CA TRP A 256 12.09 18.25 -5.78
C TRP A 256 10.66 17.84 -6.20
N PHE A 257 10.35 16.53 -6.18
CA PHE A 257 9.13 15.94 -6.77
C PHE A 257 8.82 16.30 -8.24
N GLY A 258 9.79 16.83 -9.00
CA GLY A 258 9.59 17.11 -10.44
C GLY A 258 9.15 15.88 -11.23
N CYS A 259 9.59 14.70 -10.79
CA CYS A 259 9.11 13.41 -11.23
C CYS A 259 8.80 12.56 -9.99
N PRO A 260 7.53 12.16 -9.78
CA PRO A 260 7.14 11.32 -8.66
C PRO A 260 7.52 9.87 -8.93
N GLY A 261 7.88 9.17 -7.86
CA GLY A 261 8.10 7.74 -7.83
C GLY A 261 7.13 7.03 -6.88
N HIS A 262 7.44 5.76 -6.62
CA HIS A 262 6.72 4.94 -5.67
C HIS A 262 7.30 5.10 -4.26
N VAL A 263 6.49 5.53 -3.30
CA VAL A 263 6.93 5.86 -1.93
C VAL A 263 6.61 4.72 -0.97
N ILE A 264 7.64 4.26 -0.26
CA ILE A 264 7.51 3.42 0.94
C ILE A 264 7.97 4.26 2.12
N SER A 265 7.07 4.51 3.07
CA SER A 265 7.36 5.34 4.25
C SER A 265 7.79 4.51 5.45
N GLY A 266 8.91 4.89 6.06
CA GLY A 266 9.44 4.32 7.28
C GLY A 266 10.19 3.00 7.07
N GLY A 267 11.04 2.69 8.04
CA GLY A 267 11.81 1.45 8.10
C GLY A 267 12.38 1.21 9.49
N THR A 268 12.90 0.00 9.70
CA THR A 268 13.59 -0.38 10.93
C THR A 268 15.09 -0.26 10.72
N LEU A 269 15.78 0.56 11.52
CA LEU A 269 17.24 0.60 11.51
C LEU A 269 17.81 -0.74 12.00
N VAL A 270 18.58 -1.41 11.17
CA VAL A 270 19.24 -2.70 11.48
C VAL A 270 20.62 -2.45 12.07
N GLN A 271 21.41 -1.60 11.42
CA GLN A 271 22.77 -1.27 11.86
C GLN A 271 23.20 0.07 11.25
N ALA A 272 23.98 0.85 12.00
CA ALA A 272 24.66 2.04 11.48
C ALA A 272 26.08 2.12 12.06
N ASP A 273 27.02 2.65 11.28
CA ASP A 273 28.41 2.85 11.68
C ASP A 273 28.90 4.22 11.22
N ALA A 274 29.32 5.07 12.16
CA ALA A 274 29.81 6.42 11.84
C ALA A 274 31.19 6.42 11.15
N PRO A 275 32.20 5.64 11.59
CA PRO A 275 33.49 5.57 10.89
C PRO A 275 33.40 5.09 9.43
N ARG A 276 32.52 4.14 9.12
CA ARG A 276 32.28 3.66 7.74
C ARG A 276 31.07 4.30 7.07
N ASP A 277 30.53 5.35 7.69
CA ASP A 277 29.40 6.16 7.21
C ASP A 277 28.29 5.37 6.50
N TYR A 278 27.83 4.25 7.05
CA TYR A 278 26.75 3.48 6.44
C TYR A 278 25.62 3.22 7.44
N ALA A 279 24.41 3.10 6.91
CA ALA A 279 23.24 2.63 7.62
C ALA A 279 22.52 1.58 6.78
N LEU A 280 22.12 0.48 7.43
CA LEU A 280 21.28 -0.58 6.89
C LEU A 280 19.89 -0.47 7.51
N VAL A 281 18.88 -0.28 6.67
CA VAL A 281 17.48 -0.15 7.08
C VAL A 281 16.67 -1.26 6.45
N ARG A 282 15.75 -1.88 7.19
CA ARG A 282 14.78 -2.83 6.65
C ARG A 282 13.43 -2.15 6.43
N LEU A 283 12.92 -2.21 5.20
CA LEU A 283 11.61 -1.66 4.85
C LEU A 283 10.48 -2.55 5.40
N ALA A 284 9.31 -1.95 5.62
CA ALA A 284 8.12 -2.66 6.10
C ALA A 284 7.55 -3.65 5.06
N VAL A 285 7.75 -3.37 3.78
CA VAL A 285 7.43 -4.25 2.64
C VAL A 285 8.72 -4.55 1.87
N ASN A 286 8.76 -5.67 1.14
CA ASN A 286 9.91 -6.04 0.33
C ASN A 286 9.65 -5.71 -1.16
N PRO A 287 10.22 -4.63 -1.72
CA PRO A 287 9.97 -4.23 -3.10
C PRO A 287 10.98 -4.80 -4.10
N THR A 288 11.82 -5.78 -3.71
CA THR A 288 12.91 -6.29 -4.57
C THR A 288 12.41 -7.01 -5.81
N ASN A 289 11.21 -7.59 -5.80
CA ASN A 289 10.61 -8.18 -7.00
C ASN A 289 10.29 -7.10 -8.05
N SER A 290 9.86 -5.93 -7.60
CA SER A 290 9.43 -4.85 -8.46
C SER A 290 10.58 -4.04 -9.01
N PHE A 291 11.51 -3.61 -8.14
CA PHE A 291 12.62 -2.73 -8.53
C PHE A 291 13.95 -3.45 -8.73
N GLY A 292 14.06 -4.71 -8.31
CA GLY A 292 15.33 -5.41 -8.22
C GLY A 292 16.09 -5.09 -6.92
N TYR A 293 17.36 -5.45 -6.89
CA TYR A 293 18.30 -5.14 -5.82
C TYR A 293 19.74 -5.16 -6.36
N LEU A 294 20.64 -4.48 -5.65
CA LEU A 294 22.06 -4.48 -5.93
C LEU A 294 22.79 -5.48 -5.04
N GLN A 295 23.95 -5.91 -5.56
CA GLN A 295 24.88 -6.79 -4.89
C GLN A 295 26.23 -6.09 -4.78
N MET A 296 26.98 -6.37 -3.72
CA MET A 296 28.27 -5.78 -3.43
C MET A 296 29.40 -6.68 -3.93
N ARG A 297 30.51 -6.07 -4.34
CA ARG A 297 31.71 -6.79 -4.71
C ARG A 297 32.59 -7.00 -3.48
N GLY A 298 32.70 -8.26 -3.02
CA GLY A 298 33.48 -8.59 -1.83
C GLY A 298 34.97 -8.19 -1.91
N ALA A 299 35.52 -8.07 -3.12
CA ALA A 299 36.90 -7.63 -3.34
C ALA A 299 37.08 -6.09 -3.34
N GLY A 300 36.00 -5.31 -3.48
CA GLY A 300 36.06 -3.85 -3.58
C GLY A 300 36.43 -3.30 -4.95
N ALA A 301 36.73 -2.00 -4.99
CA ALA A 301 37.12 -1.27 -6.19
C ALA A 301 38.57 -1.58 -6.63
N VAL A 302 38.85 -1.36 -7.91
CA VAL A 302 40.14 -1.47 -8.58
C VAL A 302 40.45 -0.16 -9.29
N VAL A 303 41.67 0.36 -9.16
CA VAL A 303 42.10 1.60 -9.84
C VAL A 303 41.95 1.47 -11.36
N ASN A 304 41.51 2.55 -12.00
CA ASN A 304 41.19 2.71 -13.43
C ASN A 304 40.06 1.81 -13.94
N GLU A 305 39.26 1.18 -13.07
CA GLU A 305 38.04 0.51 -13.54
C GLU A 305 36.94 1.54 -13.84
N ARG A 306 36.22 1.32 -14.94
CA ARG A 306 35.04 2.12 -15.28
C ARG A 306 33.94 1.88 -14.24
N ILE A 307 33.31 2.96 -13.79
CA ILE A 307 32.21 2.96 -12.84
C ILE A 307 31.02 3.76 -13.38
N TYR A 308 29.89 3.62 -12.70
CA TYR A 308 28.76 4.53 -12.83
C TYR A 308 28.05 4.71 -11.48
N ILE A 309 27.39 5.85 -11.30
CA ILE A 309 26.74 6.21 -10.04
C ILE A 309 25.29 6.61 -10.32
N PRO A 310 24.31 5.71 -10.10
CA PRO A 310 22.90 6.08 -10.07
C PRO A 310 22.58 6.79 -8.76
N GLN A 311 21.98 7.98 -8.85
CA GLN A 311 21.88 8.91 -7.73
C GLN A 311 20.69 9.87 -7.84
N HIS A 312 20.36 10.55 -6.74
CA HIS A 312 19.42 11.67 -6.68
C HIS A 312 20.14 12.99 -6.34
N PRO A 313 20.88 13.57 -7.30
CA PRO A 313 21.65 14.78 -7.08
C PRO A 313 20.71 15.97 -6.87
N ALA A 314 21.04 16.86 -5.94
CA ALA A 314 20.20 17.93 -5.40
C ALA A 314 18.83 17.46 -4.84
N GLY A 315 18.63 16.15 -4.62
CA GLY A 315 17.31 15.60 -4.31
C GLY A 315 16.34 15.56 -5.50
N TYR A 316 16.85 15.74 -6.72
CA TYR A 316 16.05 15.75 -7.94
C TYR A 316 15.69 14.34 -8.41
N GLY A 317 15.06 14.25 -9.58
CA GLY A 317 14.86 12.96 -10.23
C GLY A 317 16.19 12.25 -10.50
N LYS A 318 16.12 10.95 -10.74
CA LYS A 318 17.30 10.09 -10.86
C LYS A 318 18.18 10.49 -12.03
N LYS A 319 19.46 10.70 -11.75
CA LYS A 319 20.52 10.82 -12.76
C LYS A 319 21.52 9.68 -12.57
N ILE A 320 22.30 9.40 -13.62
CA ILE A 320 23.39 8.45 -13.59
C ILE A 320 24.65 9.16 -14.09
N ALA A 321 25.69 9.21 -13.25
CA ALA A 321 27.02 9.62 -13.71
C ALA A 321 27.67 8.42 -14.40
N VAL A 322 27.97 8.56 -15.68
CA VAL A 322 28.55 7.49 -16.53
C VAL A 322 29.78 8.02 -17.26
N THR A 323 29.66 9.23 -17.80
CA THR A 323 30.74 9.96 -18.48
C THR A 323 31.42 10.92 -17.53
N SER A 324 32.66 11.29 -17.86
CA SER A 324 33.45 12.27 -17.13
C SER A 324 34.30 13.04 -18.13
N THR A 325 34.26 14.37 -18.05
CA THR A 325 35.08 15.28 -18.86
C THR A 325 36.30 15.79 -18.10
N ASP A 326 36.53 15.33 -16.87
CA ASP A 326 37.75 15.63 -16.12
C ASP A 326 38.97 15.09 -16.86
N SER A 327 40.04 15.89 -16.91
CA SER A 327 41.26 15.53 -17.63
C SER A 327 41.96 14.27 -17.12
N THR A 328 41.64 13.84 -15.90
CA THR A 328 42.18 12.62 -15.30
C THR A 328 41.50 11.36 -15.85
N ASP A 329 40.27 11.48 -16.34
CA ASP A 329 39.48 10.40 -16.94
C ASP A 329 39.65 10.42 -18.47
N GLU A 330 40.86 10.11 -18.95
CA GLU A 330 41.22 10.20 -20.38
C GLU A 330 40.31 9.37 -21.31
N SER A 331 39.63 8.34 -20.79
CA SER A 331 38.68 7.50 -21.53
C SER A 331 37.35 8.20 -21.84
N GLY A 332 37.06 9.33 -21.18
CA GLY A 332 35.77 10.02 -21.22
C GLY A 332 34.68 9.38 -20.35
N PHE A 333 35.03 8.34 -19.58
CA PHE A 333 34.13 7.66 -18.66
C PHE A 333 34.56 7.87 -17.21
N ALA A 334 33.58 7.86 -16.31
CA ALA A 334 33.86 7.86 -14.88
C ALA A 334 34.67 6.62 -14.49
N GLU A 335 35.80 6.83 -13.81
CA GLU A 335 36.71 5.76 -13.40
C GLU A 335 37.13 5.89 -11.93
N VAL A 336 37.55 4.77 -11.33
CA VAL A 336 38.17 4.80 -10.00
C VAL A 336 39.58 5.38 -10.14
N TYR A 337 39.79 6.55 -9.55
CA TYR A 337 41.08 7.23 -9.56
C TYR A 337 42.04 6.71 -8.48
N SER A 338 41.53 6.44 -7.27
CA SER A 338 42.35 6.14 -6.10
C SER A 338 41.62 5.19 -5.14
N LEU A 339 42.37 4.37 -4.42
CA LEU A 339 41.85 3.50 -3.34
C LEU A 339 42.34 3.94 -1.95
N ASN A 340 43.02 5.08 -1.88
CA ASN A 340 43.73 5.51 -0.68
C ASN A 340 43.52 7.00 -0.40
N GLU A 341 42.36 7.53 -0.77
CA GLU A 341 42.00 8.89 -0.40
C GLU A 341 41.83 9.01 1.11
N ALA A 342 42.16 10.18 1.65
CA ALA A 342 41.96 10.42 3.08
C ALA A 342 40.49 10.24 3.45
N SER A 343 40.25 9.40 4.46
CA SER A 343 38.90 9.15 4.99
C SER A 343 38.18 10.45 5.30
N CYS A 344 36.94 10.56 4.82
CA CYS A 344 36.05 11.64 5.23
C CYS A 344 35.59 11.51 6.69
N GLN A 345 35.49 10.30 7.22
CA GLN A 345 35.10 10.08 8.61
C GLN A 345 36.30 9.79 9.50
N SER A 346 36.32 10.40 10.69
CA SER A 346 37.35 10.10 11.67
C SER A 346 37.28 8.62 12.09
N GLY A 347 38.40 7.91 12.00
CA GLY A 347 38.49 6.48 12.30
C GLY A 347 37.96 5.56 11.20
N GLY A 348 37.54 6.11 10.06
CA GLY A 348 37.14 5.36 8.86
C GLY A 348 38.31 4.77 8.07
N PRO A 349 38.03 3.82 7.17
CA PRO A 349 39.02 3.35 6.19
C PRO A 349 39.39 4.48 5.22
N ASN A 350 40.50 4.34 4.51
CA ASN A 350 40.78 5.22 3.38
C ASN A 350 39.71 5.02 2.30
N ASP A 351 39.36 6.13 1.64
CA ASP A 351 38.25 6.17 0.69
C ASP A 351 38.68 5.83 -0.73
N VAL A 352 37.70 5.39 -1.52
CA VAL A 352 37.80 5.25 -2.97
C VAL A 352 37.52 6.62 -3.60
N GLY A 353 38.47 7.13 -4.38
CA GLY A 353 38.38 8.41 -5.09
C GLY A 353 37.99 8.25 -6.57
N TYR A 354 37.18 9.17 -7.09
CA TYR A 354 36.74 9.22 -8.49
C TYR A 354 36.30 10.64 -8.89
N PHE A 355 36.25 10.95 -10.19
CA PHE A 355 35.82 12.26 -10.71
C PHE A 355 34.38 12.26 -11.25
N ALA A 356 33.65 11.15 -11.12
CA ALA A 356 32.23 11.09 -11.46
C ALA A 356 31.42 12.18 -10.73
N ASP A 357 30.66 12.98 -11.47
CA ASP A 357 29.89 14.08 -10.91
C ASP A 357 28.83 13.60 -9.94
N THR A 358 28.77 14.27 -8.79
CA THR A 358 27.72 14.10 -7.79
C THR A 358 27.29 15.49 -7.30
N GLN A 359 26.22 15.57 -6.53
CA GLN A 359 25.79 16.82 -5.87
C GLN A 359 25.28 16.53 -4.46
N GLY A 360 25.01 17.56 -3.66
CA GLY A 360 24.27 17.37 -2.41
C GLY A 360 23.02 16.51 -2.63
N GLY A 361 22.75 15.51 -1.80
CA GLY A 361 21.66 14.54 -1.96
C GLY A 361 22.10 13.21 -2.58
N SER A 362 23.29 13.19 -3.17
CA SER A 362 23.90 11.96 -3.70
C SER A 362 24.51 11.09 -2.59
N SER A 363 24.68 11.62 -1.38
CA SER A 363 25.11 10.85 -0.21
C SER A 363 24.32 9.55 -0.09
N GLY A 364 25.02 8.42 -0.03
CA GLY A 364 24.49 7.08 0.08
C GLY A 364 24.30 6.38 -1.27
N SER A 365 24.61 7.04 -2.39
CA SER A 365 24.56 6.43 -3.72
C SER A 365 25.56 5.27 -3.84
N PRO A 366 25.16 4.19 -4.53
CA PRO A 366 26.08 3.10 -4.85
C PRO A 366 27.04 3.54 -5.97
N VAL A 367 28.33 3.33 -5.77
CA VAL A 367 29.32 3.38 -6.86
C VAL A 367 29.42 1.98 -7.43
N VAL A 368 29.07 1.80 -8.70
CA VAL A 368 28.91 0.49 -9.32
C VAL A 368 29.98 0.28 -10.38
N GLY A 369 30.68 -0.85 -10.34
CA GLY A 369 31.62 -1.22 -11.39
C GLY A 369 30.90 -1.58 -12.68
N TYR A 370 31.39 -1.05 -13.81
CA TYR A 370 30.72 -1.24 -15.10
C TYR A 370 30.81 -2.68 -15.61
N SER A 371 31.90 -3.40 -15.31
CA SER A 371 32.17 -4.74 -15.86
C SER A 371 31.28 -5.83 -15.28
N ASP A 372 30.89 -5.71 -14.01
CA ASP A 372 30.16 -6.74 -13.27
C ASP A 372 28.83 -6.23 -12.66
N HIS A 373 28.56 -4.94 -12.74
CA HIS A 373 27.39 -4.28 -12.16
C HIS A 373 27.24 -4.51 -10.64
N LEU A 374 28.38 -4.68 -9.95
CA LEU A 374 28.43 -4.83 -8.50
C LEU A 374 28.86 -3.51 -7.84
N VAL A 375 28.29 -3.22 -6.68
CA VAL A 375 28.67 -2.05 -5.89
C VAL A 375 30.09 -2.24 -5.36
N VAL A 376 30.94 -1.24 -5.58
CA VAL A 376 32.36 -1.23 -5.18
C VAL A 376 32.69 -0.21 -4.10
N SER A 377 31.84 0.81 -3.96
CA SER A 377 31.99 1.86 -2.98
C SER A 377 30.64 2.51 -2.64
N LEU A 378 30.54 3.14 -1.47
CA LEU A 378 29.37 3.89 -1.01
C LEU A 378 29.71 5.37 -0.98
N HIS A 379 29.18 6.16 -1.92
CA HIS A 379 29.45 7.60 -1.96
C HIS A 379 28.99 8.29 -0.67
N HIS A 380 29.83 9.15 -0.09
CA HIS A 380 29.49 9.80 1.19
C HIS A 380 30.06 11.19 1.40
N CYS A 381 31.00 11.64 0.58
CA CYS A 381 31.55 12.99 0.66
C CYS A 381 32.14 13.45 -0.67
N ALA A 382 32.25 14.76 -0.80
CA ALA A 382 32.53 15.37 -2.08
C ALA A 382 33.36 16.66 -1.97
N ASN A 383 34.53 16.64 -2.61
CA ASN A 383 35.48 17.75 -2.75
C ASN A 383 36.56 17.34 -3.78
N CYS A 384 36.13 17.07 -5.02
CA CYS A 384 36.91 16.58 -6.18
C CYS A 384 38.41 16.30 -5.92
N PRO A 385 38.83 15.01 -5.91
CA PRO A 385 38.02 13.84 -6.26
C PRO A 385 36.85 13.61 -5.28
N ASN A 386 35.73 13.15 -5.82
CA ASN A 386 34.62 12.64 -5.02
C ASN A 386 35.04 11.32 -4.36
N ARG A 387 34.44 11.02 -3.22
CA ARG A 387 34.89 9.91 -2.37
C ARG A 387 33.75 9.05 -1.89
N GLY A 388 34.05 7.76 -1.74
CA GLY A 388 33.14 6.77 -1.20
C GLY A 388 33.85 5.74 -0.35
N VAL A 389 33.13 5.25 0.66
CA VAL A 389 33.62 4.24 1.58
C VAL A 389 33.81 2.92 0.82
N PRO A 390 34.97 2.25 0.92
CA PRO A 390 35.22 0.96 0.27
C PRO A 390 34.19 -0.08 0.70
N ILE A 391 33.46 -0.66 -0.25
CA ILE A 391 32.30 -1.52 0.06
C ILE A 391 32.69 -2.77 0.86
N GLN A 392 33.89 -3.29 0.65
CA GLN A 392 34.42 -4.45 1.37
C GLN A 392 34.58 -4.18 2.87
N ALA A 393 34.84 -2.92 3.26
CA ALA A 393 34.87 -2.52 4.67
C ALA A 393 33.47 -2.54 5.29
N VAL A 394 32.44 -2.14 4.52
CA VAL A 394 31.03 -2.22 4.92
C VAL A 394 30.58 -3.68 5.03
N VAL A 395 30.87 -4.52 4.03
CA VAL A 395 30.57 -5.96 4.02
C VAL A 395 31.17 -6.65 5.25
N SER A 396 32.44 -6.39 5.54
CA SER A 396 33.14 -6.95 6.70
C SER A 396 32.48 -6.54 8.03
N HIS A 397 32.06 -5.27 8.15
CA HIS A 397 31.46 -4.75 9.38
C HIS A 397 30.00 -5.16 9.58
N LEU A 398 29.24 -5.35 8.50
CA LEU A 398 27.88 -5.88 8.56
C LEU A 398 27.85 -7.31 9.11
N GLY A 399 28.83 -8.14 8.77
CA GLY A 399 28.96 -9.49 9.30
C GLY A 399 27.66 -10.30 9.16
N ALA A 400 27.09 -10.73 10.29
CA ALA A 400 25.85 -11.51 10.32
C ALA A 400 24.59 -10.73 9.89
N ASN A 401 24.63 -9.39 9.89
CA ASN A 401 23.52 -8.55 9.43
C ASN A 401 23.52 -8.34 7.91
N LEU A 402 24.49 -8.91 7.20
CA LEU A 402 24.55 -8.85 5.74
C LEU A 402 23.29 -9.53 5.13
N PRO A 403 22.46 -8.80 4.36
CA PRO A 403 21.24 -9.37 3.81
C PRO A 403 21.53 -10.54 2.88
N GLN A 404 20.60 -11.49 2.80
CA GLN A 404 20.70 -12.59 1.84
C GLN A 404 20.84 -12.02 0.41
N CYS A 405 21.72 -12.63 -0.39
CA CYS A 405 22.02 -12.20 -1.75
C CYS A 405 22.64 -10.80 -1.88
N ALA A 406 23.09 -10.17 -0.78
CA ALA A 406 23.86 -8.94 -0.84
C ALA A 406 25.25 -9.13 -1.47
N LEU A 407 25.78 -10.36 -1.53
CA LEU A 407 26.93 -10.74 -2.35
C LEU A 407 26.48 -11.73 -3.45
N PRO A 408 27.13 -11.72 -4.63
CA PRO A 408 26.85 -12.71 -5.68
C PRO A 408 27.10 -14.13 -5.18
N THR A 409 26.05 -14.94 -5.14
CA THR A 409 26.10 -16.35 -4.73
C THR A 409 25.11 -17.16 -5.56
N ALA A 410 25.38 -18.46 -5.73
CA ALA A 410 24.48 -19.35 -6.46
C ALA A 410 23.11 -19.45 -5.76
N GLY A 411 22.02 -19.44 -6.53
CA GLY A 411 20.66 -19.56 -6.01
C GLY A 411 19.98 -18.23 -5.63
N CYS A 412 20.63 -17.10 -5.85
CA CYS A 412 19.99 -15.80 -5.67
C CYS A 412 18.90 -15.53 -6.72
N PRO A 413 17.75 -14.94 -6.33
CA PRO A 413 16.74 -14.46 -7.28
C PRO A 413 17.35 -13.44 -8.26
N ASP A 414 16.74 -13.25 -9.43
CA ASP A 414 17.22 -12.26 -10.41
C ASP A 414 17.34 -10.87 -9.76
N PRO A 415 18.56 -10.28 -9.72
CA PRO A 415 18.76 -8.95 -9.18
C PRO A 415 18.01 -7.82 -9.91
N ASN A 416 17.52 -8.05 -11.13
CA ASN A 416 16.68 -7.06 -11.82
C ASN A 416 15.21 -7.08 -11.36
N GLY A 417 14.86 -8.02 -10.46
CA GLY A 417 13.49 -8.33 -10.10
C GLY A 417 12.78 -9.13 -11.19
N ASN A 418 11.50 -9.41 -10.98
CA ASN A 418 10.64 -10.13 -11.93
C ASN A 418 9.64 -9.19 -12.64
N GLY A 419 9.73 -7.87 -12.40
CA GLY A 419 8.83 -6.88 -12.97
C GLY A 419 7.43 -6.88 -12.37
N GLU A 420 7.25 -7.51 -11.19
CA GLU A 420 6.03 -7.38 -10.41
C GLU A 420 5.73 -5.89 -10.17
N PRO A 421 4.47 -5.44 -10.26
CA PRO A 421 4.12 -4.08 -9.86
C PRO A 421 4.73 -3.77 -8.48
N PRO A 422 5.21 -2.53 -8.24
CA PRO A 422 5.64 -2.11 -6.90
C PRO A 422 4.64 -2.57 -5.85
N PRO A 423 5.07 -3.02 -4.66
CA PRO A 423 4.15 -3.32 -3.58
C PRO A 423 3.49 -2.00 -3.18
N GLU A 424 2.38 -1.65 -3.82
CA GLU A 424 1.46 -0.66 -3.30
C GLU A 424 1.09 -1.12 -1.90
N GLU A 425 1.05 -0.18 -0.94
CA GLU A 425 0.13 -0.36 0.18
C GLU A 425 -1.24 -0.62 -0.50
N PRO A 426 -1.76 -1.86 -0.53
CA PRO A 426 -2.72 -2.18 -1.56
C PRO A 426 -3.96 -1.33 -1.31
N PRO A 427 -4.53 -0.68 -2.35
CA PRO A 427 -5.88 -0.18 -2.22
C PRO A 427 -6.78 -1.37 -1.80
N PRO A 428 -7.72 -1.18 -0.86
CA PRO A 428 -8.60 -2.27 -0.43
C PRO A 428 -9.24 -2.95 -1.65
N PRO A 429 -9.30 -4.30 -1.73
CA PRO A 429 -9.94 -5.00 -2.84
C PRO A 429 -11.37 -4.45 -3.12
N ALA A 430 -11.82 -4.41 -4.37
CA ALA A 430 -13.16 -3.89 -4.70
C ALA A 430 -14.30 -4.68 -4.01
N ASN A 431 -14.05 -5.96 -3.75
CA ASN A 431 -14.86 -6.88 -2.94
C ASN A 431 -14.45 -6.83 -1.46
N SER A 432 -14.21 -5.63 -0.93
CA SER A 432 -13.89 -5.45 0.47
C SER A 432 -14.57 -4.24 1.07
N PHE A 433 -14.64 -4.22 2.39
CA PHE A 433 -14.90 -3.02 3.17
C PHE A 433 -14.05 -3.05 4.43
N THR A 434 -13.61 -1.88 4.87
CA THR A 434 -12.91 -1.76 6.14
C THR A 434 -13.91 -1.54 7.26
N TYR A 435 -13.57 -2.04 8.44
CA TYR A 435 -14.36 -1.78 9.63
C TYR A 435 -13.49 -1.66 10.87
N THR A 436 -13.99 -0.94 11.84
CA THR A 436 -13.48 -0.94 13.21
C THR A 436 -14.71 -0.92 14.09
N ALA A 437 -14.78 -1.85 15.03
CA ALA A 437 -15.96 -2.04 15.85
C ALA A 437 -15.55 -2.32 17.29
N THR A 438 -16.46 -2.05 18.22
CA THR A 438 -16.30 -2.39 19.64
C THR A 438 -17.68 -2.60 20.25
N ASN A 439 -17.73 -3.26 21.42
CA ASN A 439 -18.96 -3.54 22.12
C ASN A 439 -20.04 -4.17 21.22
N THR A 440 -19.63 -5.11 20.37
CA THR A 440 -20.54 -5.63 19.33
C THR A 440 -21.43 -6.76 19.81
N ASN A 441 -21.18 -7.26 21.03
CA ASN A 441 -21.83 -8.43 21.61
C ASN A 441 -21.87 -9.58 20.60
N ASN A 442 -20.70 -10.03 20.14
CA ASN A 442 -20.58 -11.03 19.08
C ASN A 442 -21.29 -10.59 17.81
N ALA A 443 -21.04 -9.36 17.34
CA ALA A 443 -21.65 -8.77 16.14
C ALA A 443 -23.20 -8.74 16.10
N GLN A 444 -23.86 -8.62 17.25
CA GLN A 444 -25.31 -8.38 17.36
C GLN A 444 -25.67 -6.89 17.30
N GLN A 445 -24.72 -6.02 17.62
CA GLN A 445 -24.85 -4.57 17.67
C GLN A 445 -23.54 -3.90 17.24
N ASN A 446 -23.55 -2.61 16.93
CA ASN A 446 -22.33 -1.83 16.61
C ASN A 446 -21.44 -2.45 15.53
N THR A 447 -22.06 -3.07 14.53
CA THR A 447 -21.38 -3.74 13.43
C THR A 447 -21.29 -2.83 12.21
N THR A 448 -20.27 -3.07 11.37
CA THR A 448 -20.27 -2.56 10.00
C THR A 448 -20.92 -3.60 9.11
N ASN A 449 -21.99 -3.18 8.43
CA ASN A 449 -22.82 -4.09 7.66
C ASN A 449 -22.58 -3.90 6.17
N LYS A 450 -22.52 -5.02 5.44
CA LYS A 450 -22.47 -5.03 3.98
C LYS A 450 -23.51 -6.01 3.45
N LYS A 451 -24.37 -5.53 2.56
CA LYS A 451 -25.31 -6.40 1.86
C LYS A 451 -24.68 -6.94 0.58
N LEU A 452 -24.86 -8.24 0.35
CA LEU A 452 -24.34 -9.00 -0.78
C LEU A 452 -25.50 -9.76 -1.43
N ALA A 453 -25.74 -9.51 -2.71
CA ALA A 453 -26.72 -10.26 -3.49
C ALA A 453 -26.19 -11.67 -3.77
N LEU A 454 -26.90 -12.71 -3.32
CA LEU A 454 -26.61 -14.11 -3.66
C LEU A 454 -27.80 -14.77 -4.36
N THR A 455 -27.53 -15.71 -5.26
CA THR A 455 -28.53 -16.65 -5.80
C THR A 455 -28.52 -17.97 -5.02
N ALA A 456 -29.63 -18.71 -5.06
CA ALA A 456 -29.69 -20.02 -4.44
C ALA A 456 -28.65 -20.96 -5.07
N GLY A 457 -27.83 -21.59 -4.23
CA GLY A 457 -26.72 -22.44 -4.61
C GLY A 457 -25.35 -21.75 -4.65
N GLN A 458 -25.26 -20.42 -4.55
CA GLN A 458 -23.96 -19.75 -4.46
C GLN A 458 -23.31 -19.97 -3.09
N GLN A 459 -22.01 -20.25 -3.09
CA GLN A 459 -21.18 -20.26 -1.91
C GLN A 459 -20.52 -18.89 -1.73
N LEU A 460 -20.80 -18.24 -0.61
CA LEU A 460 -20.12 -17.05 -0.12
C LEU A 460 -19.03 -17.46 0.85
N THR A 461 -17.79 -17.03 0.60
CA THR A 461 -16.73 -16.98 1.61
C THR A 461 -16.49 -15.53 1.96
N VAL A 462 -16.62 -15.15 3.24
CA VAL A 462 -16.42 -13.77 3.70
C VAL A 462 -15.61 -13.79 4.99
N ALA A 463 -14.53 -13.01 5.04
CA ALA A 463 -13.54 -13.17 6.09
C ALA A 463 -12.74 -11.89 6.37
N THR A 464 -12.21 -11.80 7.59
CA THR A 464 -11.19 -10.82 8.02
C THR A 464 -9.77 -11.40 7.97
N CYS A 465 -9.62 -12.69 7.72
CA CYS A 465 -8.35 -13.40 7.55
C CYS A 465 -8.46 -14.48 6.46
N GLY A 466 -7.32 -14.97 5.96
CA GLY A 466 -7.29 -16.14 5.05
C GLY A 466 -7.69 -15.87 3.60
N LEU A 467 -8.30 -14.71 3.28
CA LEU A 467 -8.51 -14.22 1.93
C LEU A 467 -7.49 -13.12 1.56
N THR A 468 -7.09 -13.06 0.29
CA THR A 468 -6.15 -12.04 -0.20
C THR A 468 -6.71 -10.62 0.03
N GLY A 469 -5.94 -9.79 0.73
CA GLY A 469 -6.34 -8.42 1.09
C GLY A 469 -7.17 -8.29 2.38
N ALA A 470 -7.57 -9.40 3.00
CA ALA A 470 -8.24 -9.38 4.30
C ALA A 470 -7.24 -9.05 5.42
N LYS A 471 -7.66 -8.21 6.37
CA LYS A 471 -6.84 -7.78 7.50
C LYS A 471 -7.64 -7.96 8.78
N THR A 472 -6.98 -8.42 9.84
CA THR A 472 -7.57 -8.59 11.17
C THR A 472 -6.73 -7.83 12.19
N THR A 473 -7.40 -7.04 13.01
CA THR A 473 -6.85 -6.41 14.21
C THR A 473 -7.79 -6.73 15.37
N GLY A 474 -7.25 -7.09 16.53
CA GLY A 474 -8.07 -7.49 17.69
C GLY A 474 -8.72 -8.85 17.51
N ASP A 475 -9.88 -9.04 18.15
CA ASP A 475 -10.64 -10.30 18.15
C ASP A 475 -11.98 -10.13 17.42
N THR A 476 -12.01 -10.58 16.17
CA THR A 476 -13.13 -10.32 15.26
C THR A 476 -14.25 -11.33 15.44
N TYR A 477 -15.49 -10.91 15.20
CA TYR A 477 -16.66 -11.79 15.15
C TYR A 477 -17.51 -11.37 13.96
N MET A 478 -17.86 -12.30 13.09
CA MET A 478 -18.73 -12.04 11.95
C MET A 478 -20.06 -12.76 12.10
N ARG A 479 -21.14 -12.13 11.62
CA ARG A 479 -22.44 -12.77 11.38
C ARG A 479 -22.86 -12.60 9.95
N LEU A 480 -23.54 -13.60 9.41
CA LEU A 480 -24.25 -13.52 8.15
C LEU A 480 -25.75 -13.64 8.43
N PHE A 481 -26.54 -12.73 7.87
CA PHE A 481 -28.00 -12.77 7.91
C PHE A 481 -28.55 -13.03 6.52
N ASN A 482 -29.59 -13.87 6.42
CA ASN A 482 -30.30 -14.14 5.18
C ASN A 482 -31.29 -13.01 4.81
N PRO A 483 -31.91 -13.04 3.62
CA PRO A 483 -32.86 -12.00 3.19
C PRO A 483 -34.09 -11.83 4.09
N ALA A 484 -34.44 -12.84 4.89
CA ALA A 484 -35.52 -12.78 5.87
C ALA A 484 -35.08 -12.15 7.21
N GLY A 485 -33.83 -11.71 7.33
CA GLY A 485 -33.28 -11.11 8.55
C GLY A 485 -32.90 -12.12 9.63
N THR A 486 -32.76 -13.40 9.30
CA THR A 486 -32.33 -14.45 10.24
C THR A 486 -30.82 -14.67 10.15
N SER A 487 -30.12 -14.75 11.30
CA SER A 487 -28.69 -15.08 11.32
C SER A 487 -28.49 -16.54 10.90
N VAL A 488 -27.69 -16.78 9.85
CA VAL A 488 -27.47 -18.09 9.22
C VAL A 488 -26.06 -18.63 9.37
N ALA A 489 -25.07 -17.79 9.66
CA ALA A 489 -23.71 -18.23 9.98
C ALA A 489 -23.00 -17.20 10.87
N THR A 490 -22.04 -17.68 11.65
CA THR A 490 -21.19 -16.86 12.51
C THR A 490 -19.78 -17.45 12.61
N ASN A 491 -18.76 -16.63 12.83
CA ASN A 491 -17.41 -17.10 13.13
C ASN A 491 -16.59 -16.02 13.86
N ASP A 492 -15.75 -16.41 14.80
CA ASP A 492 -14.85 -15.56 15.60
C ASP A 492 -13.38 -15.96 15.54
N ASP A 493 -13.08 -17.25 15.70
CA ASP A 493 -11.70 -17.76 15.70
C ASP A 493 -11.41 -18.66 14.48
N ALA A 494 -10.78 -18.08 13.47
CA ALA A 494 -10.34 -18.70 12.23
C ALA A 494 -8.88 -18.34 11.93
N CYS A 495 -8.31 -19.02 10.92
CA CYS A 495 -6.93 -18.83 10.47
C CYS A 495 -5.86 -19.05 11.55
N GLY A 496 -6.15 -19.86 12.58
CA GLY A 496 -5.23 -20.16 13.68
C GLY A 496 -5.09 -19.05 14.73
N GLY A 497 -6.02 -18.07 14.76
CA GLY A 497 -5.99 -16.96 15.70
C GLY A 497 -7.35 -16.26 15.80
N ARG A 498 -7.32 -14.95 16.06
CA ARG A 498 -8.47 -14.12 16.44
C ARG A 498 -9.22 -13.46 15.25
N GLY A 499 -9.08 -14.05 14.07
CA GLY A 499 -9.69 -13.57 12.83
C GLY A 499 -10.95 -14.36 12.49
N SER A 500 -11.89 -13.82 11.73
CA SER A 500 -13.15 -14.50 11.40
C SER A 500 -13.20 -14.92 9.93
N SER A 501 -13.77 -16.08 9.64
CA SER A 501 -14.06 -16.56 8.28
C SER A 501 -15.35 -17.38 8.24
N ILE A 502 -16.29 -16.93 7.41
CA ILE A 502 -17.57 -17.62 7.16
C ILE A 502 -17.56 -18.16 5.74
N THR A 503 -17.83 -19.46 5.58
CA THR A 503 -18.18 -20.07 4.29
C THR A 503 -19.62 -20.57 4.35
N PHE A 504 -20.49 -20.10 3.46
CA PHE A 504 -21.92 -20.39 3.49
C PHE A 504 -22.51 -20.58 2.08
N THR A 505 -23.31 -21.62 1.87
CA THR A 505 -24.06 -21.83 0.62
C THR A 505 -25.48 -21.28 0.76
N ALA A 506 -25.79 -20.25 -0.03
CA ALA A 506 -27.10 -19.61 -0.07
C ALA A 506 -28.20 -20.60 -0.46
N THR A 507 -29.22 -20.76 0.38
CA THR A 507 -30.37 -21.66 0.11
C THR A 507 -31.51 -20.94 -0.61
N THR A 508 -31.55 -19.61 -0.51
CA THR A 508 -32.53 -18.74 -1.18
C THR A 508 -31.81 -17.58 -1.85
N ALA A 509 -32.36 -17.08 -2.95
CA ALA A 509 -31.84 -15.88 -3.60
C ALA A 509 -32.24 -14.61 -2.82
N GLY A 510 -31.38 -13.60 -2.80
CA GLY A 510 -31.66 -12.29 -2.21
C GLY A 510 -30.44 -11.63 -1.59
N GLU A 511 -30.67 -10.52 -0.89
CA GLU A 511 -29.64 -9.75 -0.17
C GLU A 511 -29.29 -10.41 1.16
N TYR A 512 -28.07 -10.91 1.27
CA TYR A 512 -27.50 -11.39 2.54
C TYR A 512 -26.71 -10.26 3.19
N GLU A 513 -26.90 -10.06 4.49
CA GLU A 513 -26.22 -9.01 5.24
C GLU A 513 -25.08 -9.60 6.07
N VAL A 514 -23.85 -9.28 5.70
CA VAL A 514 -22.66 -9.52 6.51
C VAL A 514 -22.59 -8.44 7.57
N ARG A 515 -22.48 -8.83 8.83
CA ARG A 515 -22.21 -7.95 9.97
C ARG A 515 -20.83 -8.27 10.51
N ALA A 516 -19.90 -7.35 10.33
CA ALA A 516 -18.57 -7.45 10.88
C ALA A 516 -18.53 -6.73 12.23
N GLY A 517 -18.16 -7.47 13.26
CA GLY A 517 -18.00 -6.99 14.63
C GLY A 517 -16.86 -7.73 15.32
N CYS A 518 -16.93 -7.80 16.64
CA CYS A 518 -15.87 -8.28 17.53
C CYS A 518 -16.40 -9.33 18.51
N TYR A 519 -15.51 -10.21 18.96
CA TYR A 519 -15.88 -11.19 19.97
C TYR A 519 -16.26 -10.49 21.28
N SER A 520 -17.34 -10.96 21.89
CA SER A 520 -17.95 -10.40 23.08
C SER A 520 -18.16 -8.89 22.93
N THR A 521 -17.68 -8.11 23.89
CA THR A 521 -17.73 -6.65 23.90
C THR A 521 -16.36 -6.02 23.59
N GLY A 522 -15.38 -6.79 23.10
CA GLY A 522 -14.03 -6.32 22.80
C GLY A 522 -13.98 -5.39 21.58
N SER A 523 -12.79 -4.84 21.33
CA SER A 523 -12.47 -4.01 20.16
C SER A 523 -11.72 -4.81 19.12
N CYS A 524 -12.03 -4.56 17.85
CA CYS A 524 -11.42 -5.22 16.71
C CYS A 524 -11.65 -4.40 15.44
N GLY A 525 -11.02 -4.81 14.35
CA GLY A 525 -11.27 -4.24 13.04
C GLY A 525 -10.42 -4.88 11.98
N GLY A 526 -10.37 -4.22 10.83
CA GLY A 526 -9.56 -4.61 9.71
C GLY A 526 -10.32 -4.52 8.40
N THR A 527 -9.95 -5.37 7.45
CA THR A 527 -10.53 -5.39 6.11
C THR A 527 -11.27 -6.70 5.94
N VAL A 528 -12.59 -6.62 5.77
CA VAL A 528 -13.43 -7.77 5.41
C VAL A 528 -13.39 -7.91 3.89
N VAL A 529 -13.04 -9.09 3.42
CA VAL A 529 -13.03 -9.46 1.99
C VAL A 529 -14.04 -10.58 1.76
N TRP A 530 -14.68 -10.62 0.60
CA TRP A 530 -15.58 -11.72 0.24
C TRP A 530 -15.34 -12.27 -1.17
N GLU A 531 -15.54 -13.57 -1.34
CA GLU A 531 -15.56 -14.29 -2.61
C GLU A 531 -16.90 -15.02 -2.77
N ILE A 532 -17.46 -14.99 -3.98
CA ILE A 532 -18.71 -15.70 -4.29
C ILE A 532 -18.39 -16.70 -5.41
N SER A 533 -18.67 -17.98 -5.18
CA SER A 533 -18.40 -19.07 -6.13
C SER A 533 -19.57 -20.05 -6.20
N GLY A 534 -19.76 -20.72 -7.33
CA GLY A 534 -20.89 -21.65 -7.51
C GLY A 534 -22.26 -20.97 -7.52
N GLY A 535 -23.30 -21.75 -7.80
CA GLY A 535 -24.72 -21.34 -7.92
C GLY A 535 -25.15 -21.09 -9.37
N ASN A 536 -26.38 -21.50 -9.69
CA ASN A 536 -26.97 -21.23 -10.99
C ASN A 536 -27.18 -19.70 -11.13
N PRO A 537 -26.94 -19.12 -12.32
CA PRO A 537 -27.14 -17.69 -12.55
C PRO A 537 -28.56 -17.28 -12.14
N PRO A 538 -28.80 -15.98 -11.83
CA PRO A 538 -30.14 -15.48 -11.52
C PRO A 538 -31.14 -16.05 -12.53
N PRO A 539 -32.37 -16.47 -12.14
CA PRO A 539 -33.36 -16.92 -13.11
C PRO A 539 -33.46 -15.80 -14.12
N ALA A 540 -33.03 -16.07 -15.36
CA ALA A 540 -33.05 -15.02 -16.35
C ALA A 540 -34.51 -14.52 -16.43
N THR A 541 -34.73 -13.22 -16.52
CA THR A 541 -36.10 -12.69 -16.67
C THR A 541 -36.54 -12.78 -18.11
N SER A 542 -35.62 -13.03 -19.03
CA SER A 542 -35.88 -13.37 -20.41
C SER A 542 -34.75 -14.24 -20.95
N GLY A 543 -35.01 -14.96 -22.03
CA GLY A 543 -33.99 -15.72 -22.71
C GLY A 543 -34.52 -16.40 -23.96
N SER A 544 -33.63 -17.08 -24.66
CA SER A 544 -34.01 -17.87 -25.83
C SER A 544 -33.19 -19.15 -25.92
N PHE A 545 -33.74 -20.14 -26.61
CA PHE A 545 -33.01 -21.35 -26.98
C PHE A 545 -33.52 -21.89 -28.32
N ALA A 546 -32.60 -22.47 -29.10
CA ALA A 546 -32.96 -23.15 -30.34
C ALA A 546 -33.48 -24.57 -30.06
N PHE A 547 -34.41 -25.04 -30.88
CA PHE A 547 -34.88 -26.42 -30.86
C PHE A 547 -35.05 -26.94 -32.29
N SER A 548 -34.92 -28.25 -32.43
CA SER A 548 -35.23 -29.00 -33.66
C SER A 548 -35.77 -30.35 -33.24
N GLY A 549 -36.96 -30.69 -33.73
CA GLY A 549 -37.70 -31.88 -33.32
C GLY A 549 -38.20 -32.69 -34.51
N SER A 550 -38.29 -33.99 -34.31
CA SER A 550 -38.99 -34.93 -35.21
C SER A 550 -39.69 -35.98 -34.35
N ASN A 551 -40.86 -36.45 -34.77
CA ASN A 551 -41.61 -37.49 -34.06
C ASN A 551 -41.84 -37.15 -32.56
N THR A 552 -42.13 -35.89 -32.24
CA THR A 552 -42.23 -35.46 -30.83
C THR A 552 -43.62 -35.70 -30.20
N ASN A 553 -44.57 -36.22 -30.98
CA ASN A 553 -45.96 -36.46 -30.60
C ASN A 553 -46.59 -35.25 -29.87
N SER A 554 -46.59 -34.08 -30.51
CA SER A 554 -47.06 -32.82 -29.92
C SER A 554 -46.33 -32.47 -28.62
N ALA A 555 -45.00 -32.51 -28.66
CA ALA A 555 -44.11 -32.23 -27.52
C ALA A 555 -44.33 -33.11 -26.26
N GLN A 556 -44.76 -34.37 -26.44
CA GLN A 556 -44.86 -35.35 -25.36
C GLN A 556 -43.60 -36.22 -25.23
N GLN A 557 -42.81 -36.31 -26.30
CA GLN A 557 -41.57 -37.07 -26.35
C GLN A 557 -40.51 -36.31 -27.17
N ALA A 558 -39.24 -36.68 -26.99
CA ALA A 558 -38.12 -36.14 -27.79
C ALA A 558 -38.10 -34.60 -27.87
N THR A 559 -38.42 -33.91 -26.78
CA THR A 559 -38.51 -32.45 -26.71
C THR A 559 -37.20 -31.78 -26.34
N THR A 560 -37.01 -30.54 -26.76
CA THR A 560 -35.97 -29.66 -26.20
C THR A 560 -36.57 -28.90 -25.02
N ASN A 561 -35.99 -29.10 -23.84
CA ASN A 561 -36.55 -28.60 -22.59
C ASN A 561 -35.74 -27.44 -22.02
N ARG A 562 -36.41 -26.53 -21.33
CA ARG A 562 -35.78 -25.49 -20.53
C ARG A 562 -36.53 -25.28 -19.22
N ASP A 563 -35.82 -25.41 -18.12
CA ASP A 563 -36.37 -25.15 -16.78
C ASP A 563 -36.22 -23.66 -16.44
N LEU A 564 -37.28 -23.08 -15.90
CA LEU A 564 -37.37 -21.68 -15.48
C LEU A 564 -37.93 -21.61 -14.06
N THR A 565 -37.33 -20.78 -13.22
CA THR A 565 -37.87 -20.50 -11.88
C THR A 565 -38.77 -19.29 -11.94
N VAL A 566 -40.00 -19.42 -11.45
CA VAL A 566 -40.99 -18.34 -11.35
C VAL A 566 -41.42 -18.13 -9.91
N THR A 567 -41.83 -16.91 -9.59
CA THR A 567 -42.44 -16.52 -8.32
C THR A 567 -43.95 -16.40 -8.50
N ALA A 568 -44.74 -16.76 -7.48
CA ALA A 568 -46.19 -16.59 -7.50
C ALA A 568 -46.57 -15.14 -7.87
N GLY A 569 -47.49 -14.99 -8.81
CA GLY A 569 -47.93 -13.72 -9.38
C GLY A 569 -47.21 -13.30 -10.67
N GLN A 570 -46.05 -13.88 -10.99
CA GLN A 570 -45.33 -13.54 -12.23
C GLN A 570 -46.01 -14.14 -13.47
N VAL A 571 -45.89 -13.45 -14.60
CA VAL A 571 -46.43 -13.86 -15.89
C VAL A 571 -45.29 -14.33 -16.78
N LEU A 572 -45.26 -15.63 -17.10
CA LEU A 572 -44.34 -16.22 -18.05
C LEU A 572 -44.98 -16.23 -19.44
N THR A 573 -44.32 -15.63 -20.42
CA THR A 573 -44.63 -15.79 -21.84
C THR A 573 -43.56 -16.65 -22.49
N VAL A 574 -43.97 -17.63 -23.30
CA VAL A 574 -43.08 -18.54 -24.05
C VAL A 574 -43.60 -18.63 -25.47
N ALA A 575 -42.74 -18.38 -26.46
CA ALA A 575 -43.17 -18.32 -27.84
C ALA A 575 -42.10 -18.78 -28.84
N THR A 576 -42.53 -19.45 -29.89
CA THR A 576 -41.75 -19.68 -31.12
C THR A 576 -42.12 -18.67 -32.22
N CYS A 577 -43.09 -17.79 -31.96
CA CYS A 577 -43.56 -16.76 -32.89
C CYS A 577 -44.13 -15.55 -32.14
N GLY A 578 -44.24 -14.38 -32.80
CA GLY A 578 -44.92 -13.22 -32.21
C GLY A 578 -44.16 -12.50 -31.07
N ALA A 579 -43.02 -13.03 -30.63
CA ALA A 579 -42.07 -12.37 -29.73
C ALA A 579 -40.77 -12.02 -30.47
N THR A 580 -40.13 -10.90 -30.12
CA THR A 580 -38.86 -10.47 -30.72
C THR A 580 -37.79 -11.54 -30.54
N GLY A 581 -37.23 -12.04 -31.65
CA GLY A 581 -36.21 -13.10 -31.65
C GLY A 581 -36.76 -14.52 -31.70
N ALA A 582 -38.08 -14.71 -31.61
CA ALA A 582 -38.72 -16.01 -31.78
C ALA A 582 -38.84 -16.36 -33.26
N SER A 583 -38.57 -17.61 -33.60
CA SER A 583 -38.65 -18.10 -34.98
C SER A 583 -39.14 -19.54 -35.01
N PHE A 584 -39.77 -19.93 -36.13
CA PHE A 584 -40.20 -21.30 -36.35
C PHE A 584 -40.17 -21.69 -37.82
N THR A 585 -40.07 -22.99 -38.06
CA THR A 585 -40.21 -23.67 -39.35
C THR A 585 -40.92 -24.99 -39.09
N GLY A 586 -41.89 -25.34 -39.94
CA GLY A 586 -42.79 -26.46 -39.67
C GLY A 586 -43.93 -26.07 -38.73
N ASP A 587 -44.46 -27.05 -38.01
CA ASP A 587 -45.60 -26.91 -37.08
C ASP A 587 -45.12 -27.20 -35.66
N THR A 588 -45.08 -26.15 -34.82
CA THR A 588 -44.46 -26.21 -33.49
C THR A 588 -45.49 -26.49 -32.40
N TYR A 589 -45.01 -26.99 -31.26
CA TYR A 589 -45.83 -27.26 -30.09
C TYR A 589 -45.04 -26.90 -28.83
N LEU A 590 -45.63 -26.05 -27.98
CA LEU A 590 -45.09 -25.70 -26.67
C LEU A 590 -45.95 -26.31 -25.56
N ARG A 591 -45.29 -26.96 -24.59
CA ARG A 591 -45.90 -27.32 -23.30
C ARG A 591 -45.15 -26.67 -22.15
N LEU A 592 -45.89 -26.38 -21.10
CA LEU A 592 -45.37 -25.89 -19.83
C LEU A 592 -45.80 -26.85 -18.72
N PHE A 593 -44.85 -27.35 -17.95
CA PHE A 593 -45.09 -28.29 -16.85
C PHE A 593 -44.67 -27.70 -15.51
N SER A 594 -45.48 -27.94 -14.47
CA SER A 594 -45.10 -27.78 -13.07
C SER A 594 -45.01 -29.17 -12.43
N GLY A 595 -43.78 -29.66 -12.20
CA GLY A 595 -43.56 -31.06 -11.87
C GLY A 595 -44.05 -31.98 -12.99
N ALA A 596 -44.91 -32.96 -12.66
CA ALA A 596 -45.53 -33.86 -13.63
C ALA A 596 -46.83 -33.31 -14.26
N THR A 597 -47.34 -32.20 -13.74
CA THR A 597 -48.63 -31.64 -14.17
C THR A 597 -48.42 -30.65 -15.31
N GLN A 598 -49.13 -30.83 -16.42
CA GLN A 598 -49.14 -29.84 -17.50
C GLN A 598 -49.95 -28.61 -17.07
N SER A 599 -49.30 -27.45 -17.11
CA SER A 599 -49.87 -26.17 -16.71
C SER A 599 -50.42 -25.38 -17.90
N ALA A 600 -49.78 -25.46 -19.06
CA ALA A 600 -50.24 -24.82 -20.30
C ALA A 600 -49.70 -25.53 -21.54
N ALA A 601 -50.36 -25.34 -22.67
CA ALA A 601 -49.90 -25.81 -23.97
C ALA A 601 -50.46 -24.95 -25.10
N ASN A 602 -49.72 -24.85 -26.21
CA ASN A 602 -50.19 -24.23 -27.44
C ASN A 602 -49.43 -24.81 -28.65
N ASP A 603 -50.13 -25.06 -29.75
CA ASP A 603 -49.62 -25.41 -31.08
C ASP A 603 -49.84 -24.26 -32.07
N ASP A 604 -51.08 -23.78 -32.18
CA ASP A 604 -51.49 -22.90 -33.28
C ASP A 604 -51.79 -21.47 -32.83
N ALA A 605 -50.74 -20.66 -32.63
CA ALA A 605 -50.88 -19.23 -32.40
C ALA A 605 -50.67 -18.42 -33.70
N CYS A 606 -49.42 -18.22 -34.13
CA CYS A 606 -49.12 -17.33 -35.24
C CYS A 606 -49.12 -18.09 -36.57
N GLY A 607 -49.95 -17.65 -37.52
CA GLY A 607 -50.04 -18.26 -38.85
C GLY A 607 -50.57 -19.70 -38.85
N GLY A 608 -51.16 -20.15 -37.73
CA GLY A 608 -51.73 -21.49 -37.56
C GLY A 608 -50.71 -22.63 -37.58
N ARG A 609 -49.45 -22.36 -37.22
CA ARG A 609 -48.34 -23.34 -37.12
C ARG A 609 -47.26 -22.99 -36.11
N GLY A 610 -47.19 -21.74 -35.67
CA GLY A 610 -46.24 -21.31 -34.64
C GLY A 610 -46.91 -21.18 -33.28
N SER A 611 -46.28 -21.67 -32.22
CA SER A 611 -46.84 -21.66 -30.87
C SER A 611 -46.47 -20.42 -30.05
N SER A 612 -47.41 -19.98 -29.20
CA SER A 612 -47.18 -18.96 -28.17
C SER A 612 -48.15 -19.16 -27.00
N LEU A 613 -47.63 -19.13 -25.78
CA LEU A 613 -48.42 -19.26 -24.56
C LEU A 613 -48.01 -18.23 -23.50
N SER A 614 -48.98 -17.83 -22.68
CA SER A 614 -48.77 -17.00 -21.49
C SER A 614 -49.37 -17.69 -20.28
N PHE A 615 -48.64 -17.68 -19.16
CA PHE A 615 -48.99 -18.38 -17.94
C PHE A 615 -48.67 -17.55 -16.71
N THR A 616 -49.67 -17.31 -15.86
CA THR A 616 -49.48 -16.65 -14.56
C THR A 616 -49.21 -17.70 -13.49
N ALA A 617 -48.05 -17.64 -12.85
CA ALA A 617 -47.67 -18.58 -11.80
C ALA A 617 -48.53 -18.36 -10.55
N THR A 618 -49.27 -19.38 -10.11
CA THR A 618 -50.06 -19.34 -8.87
C THR A 618 -49.25 -19.69 -7.63
N THR A 619 -48.13 -20.39 -7.80
CA THR A 619 -47.17 -20.76 -6.74
C THR A 619 -45.75 -20.53 -7.23
N SER A 620 -44.85 -20.14 -6.33
CA SER A 620 -43.41 -20.05 -6.66
C SER A 620 -42.83 -21.45 -6.86
N GLY A 621 -42.01 -21.63 -7.90
CA GLY A 621 -41.42 -22.94 -8.21
C GLY A 621 -40.78 -22.99 -9.59
N THR A 622 -40.35 -24.18 -9.99
CA THR A 622 -39.77 -24.41 -11.33
C THR A 622 -40.85 -24.86 -12.31
N LEU A 623 -40.89 -24.20 -13.47
CA LEU A 623 -41.65 -24.60 -14.63
C LEU A 623 -40.71 -25.13 -15.71
N GLN A 624 -41.09 -26.20 -16.38
CA GLN A 624 -40.34 -26.74 -17.51
C GLN A 624 -41.07 -26.42 -18.82
N ILE A 625 -40.42 -25.64 -19.68
CA ILE A 625 -40.80 -25.50 -21.09
C ILE A 625 -40.39 -26.77 -21.81
N ARG A 626 -41.28 -27.34 -22.61
CA ARG A 626 -40.98 -28.41 -23.58
C ARG A 626 -41.37 -27.93 -24.97
N ALA A 627 -40.37 -27.79 -25.83
CA ALA A 627 -40.56 -27.45 -27.23
C ALA A 627 -40.44 -28.69 -28.11
N GLY A 628 -41.41 -28.86 -28.99
CA GLY A 628 -41.47 -29.93 -29.97
C GLY A 628 -42.32 -29.52 -31.16
N CYS A 629 -42.73 -30.52 -31.93
CA CYS A 629 -43.50 -30.39 -33.15
C CYS A 629 -44.88 -30.99 -32.98
N TYR A 630 -45.88 -30.41 -33.64
CA TYR A 630 -47.22 -30.97 -33.64
C TYR A 630 -47.21 -32.38 -34.25
N SER A 631 -47.90 -33.32 -33.58
CA SER A 631 -47.95 -34.72 -33.96
C SER A 631 -46.54 -35.30 -34.14
N ASN A 632 -46.34 -36.18 -35.14
CA ASN A 632 -45.06 -36.79 -35.47
C ASN A 632 -44.35 -36.07 -36.63
N THR A 633 -44.60 -34.77 -36.81
CA THR A 633 -43.95 -33.98 -37.86
C THR A 633 -42.54 -33.52 -37.47
N THR A 634 -41.87 -32.82 -38.39
CA THR A 634 -40.57 -32.18 -38.18
C THR A 634 -40.72 -30.66 -38.13
N CYS A 635 -40.06 -30.02 -37.18
CA CYS A 635 -40.08 -28.57 -36.99
C CYS A 635 -38.79 -28.12 -36.29
N SER A 636 -38.48 -26.83 -36.39
CA SER A 636 -37.33 -26.23 -35.70
C SER A 636 -37.55 -24.74 -35.51
N GLY A 637 -36.81 -24.13 -34.60
CA GLY A 637 -36.91 -22.68 -34.39
C GLY A 637 -36.17 -22.20 -33.15
N THR A 638 -36.41 -20.94 -32.80
CA THR A 638 -35.96 -20.32 -31.56
C THR A 638 -37.16 -20.06 -30.66
N VAL A 639 -37.16 -20.69 -29.50
CA VAL A 639 -38.08 -20.36 -28.41
C VAL A 639 -37.54 -19.14 -27.68
N VAL A 640 -38.35 -18.11 -27.53
CA VAL A 640 -38.08 -16.96 -26.65
C VAL A 640 -39.04 -17.04 -25.47
N TRP A 641 -38.55 -16.68 -24.29
CA TRP A 641 -39.37 -16.58 -23.11
C TRP A 641 -39.07 -15.30 -22.33
N ASN A 642 -40.07 -14.81 -21.61
CA ASN A 642 -39.99 -13.61 -20.79
C ASN A 642 -40.86 -13.78 -19.54
N ILE A 643 -40.36 -13.38 -18.38
CA ILE A 643 -41.02 -13.43 -17.07
C ILE A 643 -41.20 -11.98 -16.61
N GLN A 644 -42.46 -11.57 -16.41
CA GLN A 644 -42.85 -10.24 -15.93
C GLN A 644 -43.39 -10.30 -14.51
#